data_AF-A0A0S7F0G9-F1
#
_entry.id   AF-A0A0S7F0G9-F1
#
_cell.length_a   1.000
_cell.length_b   1.000
_cell.length_c   1.000
_cell.angle_alpha   90.00
_cell.angle_beta   90.00
_cell.angle_gamma   90.00
#
_symmetry.space_group_name_H-M   'P 1'
#
loop_
_entity.id
_entity.type
_entity.pdbx_description
1 polymer ?
#
loop_
_entity_poly.entity_id
_entity_poly.type
_entity_poly.pdbx_seq_one_letter_code
_entity_poly.pdbx_strand_id
1 'polypeptide(L)'
;MSHEEDQLIPNLYRYIQPWESEFIDSQRVWAEYALKRQEAIAQNRRLTLEDLEDSWDRGIPRINTLFQKDRHTLAYDKGWRVRTDFKQYQVLKQNPFWWTHQRHDGKLWNLNNYRTDMIQALGGVEGILEHTLFKGTYFPTWEGLFWEKASGFEESMKWKKLTNAQRSGLNQIPNRRFTLWWSPTINRANVYVGFQVQLDLTGIFMHGKIPTLKISLIQIFRAHLWQKIHESIVMDLCQVFDQELDALEIETVQKETIHPRKSYKMNSSCADILLFASYKWNVSRPSLLADSKDVMDSTTTQKYWIDIQLRWGDYDSHDIERYARAKFLDYTTDNMSIYPSPTGVLIAIDLAYNLHSAYGNWFPGSKPLIQQAMAKIMKANPALYVLRERIRKGLQLYSSEPTEPYLSSQNYGELFSNQIIWFVDDTNVYRVTIHKTFEGNLTTKPINGAIFIFNPRTGQLFLKIIHTSVWAGQKRLGQLAKWKTAEEVAALIRSLPVEEQPKQIIVTRKGMLDPLEVHLLDFPNIVIKGSELQLPFQACLKVEKFGDLILKATEPQMVLFNLYDDWLKTISSYTAFSRLILILRALHVNNDRAKVILKPDKTTITEPHHIWPTLTDEEWIKVEVQLKDLILADYGKKNNVNVASLTQSEIRDIILGMEISAPSQQRQQIAEIEKQTKEQSQLTATQTRTVNKHGDEIITSTTSNYETQTFSSKTEWRVRAISAANLHLRTNHIYVSSDDIKETGYTYILPKNVLKKFICISDLRAQIAGYLYGTSPPDNPQVKEIRCIVMVPQWGTHQTVHLPNQLPSHEYLKEMEPLGWIHTQPNESPQLSPQDVTTHAKIMADNPSWDGEKTIIITCR
;
A
#
# COMPACT_ATOMS: atom_id res chain seq x y z
N MET A 1 -49.00 3.66 -5.29
CA MET A 1 -47.76 3.41 -4.51
C MET A 1 -48.14 3.37 -3.05
N SER A 2 -47.45 2.59 -2.22
CA SER A 2 -47.68 2.57 -0.77
C SER A 2 -46.95 3.74 -0.11
N HIS A 3 -47.58 4.38 0.86
CA HIS A 3 -47.00 5.40 1.72
C HIS A 3 -47.15 4.92 3.17
N GLU A 4 -46.09 5.04 3.97
CA GLU A 4 -46.17 4.82 5.42
C GLU A 4 -46.71 6.11 6.04
N GLU A 5 -47.82 5.99 6.78
CA GLU A 5 -48.55 7.13 7.36
C GLU A 5 -48.97 8.19 6.30
N ASP A 6 -49.54 9.34 6.71
CA ASP A 6 -50.00 10.42 5.82
C ASP A 6 -48.84 11.16 5.10
N GLN A 7 -47.69 10.53 4.94
CA GLN A 7 -46.46 11.08 4.38
C GLN A 7 -46.55 11.21 2.85
N LEU A 8 -46.45 12.45 2.37
CA LEU A 8 -46.49 12.77 0.94
C LEU A 8 -45.08 12.89 0.34
N ILE A 9 -44.82 12.13 -0.73
CA ILE A 9 -43.57 12.24 -1.49
C ILE A 9 -43.71 13.34 -2.55
N PRO A 10 -42.79 14.33 -2.61
CA PRO A 10 -42.81 15.37 -3.63
C PRO A 10 -42.80 14.79 -5.05
N ASN A 11 -43.63 15.37 -5.92
CA ASN A 11 -43.73 14.98 -7.33
C ASN A 11 -42.93 15.94 -8.22
N LEU A 12 -42.11 15.39 -9.13
CA LEU A 12 -41.32 16.14 -10.10
C LEU A 12 -42.13 17.17 -10.91
N TYR A 13 -43.39 16.87 -11.23
CA TYR A 13 -44.25 17.77 -12.02
C TYR A 13 -44.38 19.18 -11.40
N ARG A 14 -44.32 19.29 -10.07
CA ARG A 14 -44.41 20.59 -9.37
C ARG A 14 -43.15 21.44 -9.47
N TYR A 15 -42.03 20.85 -9.88
CA TYR A 15 -40.71 21.51 -9.93
C TYR A 15 -40.25 21.83 -11.35
N ILE A 16 -41.08 21.53 -12.35
CA ILE A 16 -40.86 21.88 -13.74
C ILE A 16 -41.88 22.94 -14.10
N GLN A 17 -41.41 24.12 -14.51
CA GLN A 17 -42.29 25.19 -14.93
C GLN A 17 -43.02 24.79 -16.23
N PRO A 18 -44.34 25.00 -16.33
CA PRO A 18 -45.07 24.74 -17.58
C PRO A 18 -44.55 25.62 -18.72
N TRP A 19 -44.53 25.05 -19.94
CA TRP A 19 -44.08 25.76 -21.15
C TRP A 19 -44.78 27.10 -21.38
N GLU A 20 -46.10 27.16 -21.14
CA GLU A 20 -46.87 28.41 -21.28
C GLU A 20 -46.29 29.53 -20.40
N SER A 21 -45.99 29.21 -19.15
CA SER A 21 -45.42 30.18 -18.22
C SER A 21 -43.99 30.59 -18.62
N GLU A 22 -43.18 29.65 -19.10
CA GLU A 22 -41.84 29.92 -19.64
C GLU A 22 -41.88 30.83 -20.88
N PHE A 23 -42.84 30.64 -21.78
CA PHE A 23 -42.97 31.47 -22.98
C PHE A 23 -43.43 32.89 -22.65
N ILE A 24 -44.43 33.04 -21.78
CA ILE A 24 -44.89 34.35 -21.29
C ILE A 24 -43.74 35.08 -20.58
N ASP A 25 -43.02 34.40 -19.68
CA ASP A 25 -41.91 35.02 -18.95
C ASP A 25 -40.74 35.37 -19.88
N SER A 26 -40.47 34.54 -20.90
CA SER A 26 -39.45 34.82 -21.92
C SER A 26 -39.74 36.10 -22.69
N GLN A 27 -40.98 36.30 -23.15
CA GLN A 27 -41.37 37.53 -23.85
C GLN A 27 -41.13 38.76 -22.99
N ARG A 28 -41.52 38.70 -21.71
CA ARG A 28 -41.33 39.77 -20.75
C ARG A 28 -39.84 40.07 -20.51
N VAL A 29 -39.05 39.05 -20.16
CA VAL A 29 -37.63 39.20 -19.82
C VAL A 29 -36.81 39.72 -21.00
N TRP A 30 -37.07 39.23 -22.22
CA TRP A 30 -36.35 39.71 -23.41
C TRP A 30 -36.76 41.12 -23.82
N ALA A 31 -38.02 41.52 -23.59
CA ALA A 31 -38.46 42.91 -23.78
C ALA A 31 -37.81 43.85 -22.77
N GLU A 32 -37.78 43.48 -21.48
CA GLU A 32 -37.09 44.22 -20.42
C GLU A 32 -35.59 44.35 -20.70
N TYR A 33 -34.93 43.27 -21.13
CA TYR A 33 -33.53 43.31 -21.56
C TYR A 33 -33.30 44.30 -22.70
N ALA A 34 -34.17 44.32 -23.71
CA ALA A 34 -34.06 45.24 -24.84
C ALA A 34 -34.17 46.71 -24.39
N LEU A 35 -35.09 47.01 -23.47
CA LEU A 35 -35.24 48.34 -22.87
C LEU A 35 -34.02 48.72 -22.03
N LYS A 36 -33.61 47.87 -21.08
CA LYS A 36 -32.41 48.09 -20.24
C LYS A 36 -31.16 48.30 -21.11
N ARG A 37 -31.04 47.58 -22.23
CA ARG A 37 -29.95 47.75 -23.20
C ARG A 37 -30.01 49.11 -23.91
N GLN A 38 -31.19 49.57 -24.31
CA GLN A 38 -31.35 50.91 -24.91
C GLN A 38 -31.01 52.02 -23.92
N GLU A 39 -31.47 51.91 -22.67
CA GLU A 39 -31.14 52.84 -21.59
C GLU A 39 -29.64 52.88 -21.31
N ALA A 40 -28.99 51.71 -21.26
CA ALA A 40 -27.54 51.63 -21.07
C ALA A 40 -26.78 52.33 -22.21
N ILE A 41 -27.20 52.11 -23.47
CA ILE A 41 -26.62 52.79 -24.63
C ILE A 41 -26.87 54.30 -24.58
N ALA A 42 -28.08 54.74 -24.22
CA ALA A 42 -28.42 56.17 -24.09
C ALA A 42 -27.58 56.87 -23.01
N GLN A 43 -27.20 56.14 -21.96
CA GLN A 43 -26.32 56.61 -20.88
C GLN A 43 -24.83 56.37 -21.15
N ASN A 44 -24.44 55.88 -22.34
CA ASN A 44 -23.08 55.46 -22.69
C ASN A 44 -22.45 54.45 -21.70
N ARG A 45 -23.27 53.67 -21.00
CA ARG A 45 -22.83 52.60 -20.10
C ARG A 45 -22.97 51.25 -20.77
N ARG A 46 -22.13 50.30 -20.36
CA ARG A 46 -22.29 48.89 -20.74
C ARG A 46 -23.16 48.20 -19.70
N LEU A 47 -24.14 47.44 -20.18
CA LEU A 47 -24.99 46.62 -19.33
C LEU A 47 -24.16 45.52 -18.66
N THR A 48 -24.18 45.47 -17.34
CA THR A 48 -23.43 44.51 -16.53
C THR A 48 -24.34 43.36 -16.10
N LEU A 49 -23.74 42.34 -15.49
CA LEU A 49 -24.46 41.22 -14.91
C LEU A 49 -25.43 41.65 -13.79
N GLU A 50 -25.06 42.66 -13.00
CA GLU A 50 -25.87 43.16 -11.88
C GLU A 50 -27.20 43.77 -12.35
N ASP A 51 -27.25 44.34 -13.56
CA ASP A 51 -28.48 44.91 -14.15
C ASP A 51 -29.55 43.84 -14.48
N LEU A 52 -29.18 42.55 -14.50
CA LEU A 52 -30.02 41.42 -14.96
C LEU A 52 -30.10 40.27 -13.95
N GLU A 53 -29.65 40.46 -12.72
CA GLU A 53 -29.67 39.43 -11.69
C GLU A 53 -31.11 38.94 -11.39
N ASP A 54 -32.08 39.86 -11.44
CA ASP A 54 -33.52 39.61 -11.26
C ASP A 54 -34.11 38.60 -12.26
N SER A 55 -33.47 38.45 -13.42
CA SER A 55 -33.94 37.68 -14.57
C SER A 55 -32.96 36.60 -15.02
N TRP A 56 -31.86 36.40 -14.29
CA TRP A 56 -30.68 35.62 -14.71
C TRP A 56 -30.98 34.21 -15.25
N ASP A 57 -31.85 33.47 -14.56
CA ASP A 57 -32.22 32.10 -14.93
C ASP A 57 -33.55 32.00 -15.71
N ARG A 58 -34.02 33.11 -16.28
CA ARG A 58 -35.29 33.19 -17.02
C ARG A 58 -35.10 33.39 -18.52
N GLY A 59 -36.17 33.12 -19.26
CA GLY A 59 -36.26 33.33 -20.71
C GLY A 59 -35.76 32.15 -21.55
N ILE A 60 -36.23 32.09 -22.79
CA ILE A 60 -35.82 31.10 -23.79
C ILE A 60 -35.41 31.87 -25.05
N PRO A 61 -34.11 31.94 -25.38
CA PRO A 61 -32.96 31.40 -24.62
C PRO A 61 -32.80 32.05 -23.23
N ARG A 62 -32.12 31.36 -22.30
CA ARG A 62 -31.86 31.90 -20.95
C ARG A 62 -30.98 33.15 -21.04
N ILE A 63 -31.32 34.21 -20.31
CA ILE A 63 -30.59 35.49 -20.40
C ILE A 63 -29.12 35.35 -19.97
N ASN A 64 -28.81 34.47 -19.02
CA ASN A 64 -27.44 34.17 -18.59
C ASN A 64 -26.51 33.69 -19.72
N THR A 65 -27.05 33.17 -20.83
CA THR A 65 -26.26 32.76 -22.00
C THR A 65 -25.47 33.93 -22.62
N LEU A 66 -25.94 35.17 -22.44
CA LEU A 66 -25.27 36.39 -22.90
C LEU A 66 -23.90 36.63 -22.24
N PHE A 67 -23.67 36.05 -21.05
CA PHE A 67 -22.47 36.26 -20.23
C PHE A 67 -21.57 35.03 -20.14
N GLN A 68 -21.82 34.00 -20.97
CA GLN A 68 -20.95 32.84 -21.05
C GLN A 68 -19.57 33.16 -21.62
N LYS A 69 -18.53 32.49 -21.12
CA LYS A 69 -17.14 32.64 -21.59
C LYS A 69 -16.99 32.35 -23.09
N ASP A 70 -17.70 31.34 -23.58
CA ASP A 70 -17.59 30.83 -24.95
C ASP A 70 -18.57 31.49 -25.95
N ARG A 71 -19.30 32.53 -25.56
CA ARG A 71 -20.35 33.13 -26.42
C ARG A 71 -19.84 33.54 -27.81
N HIS A 72 -18.59 33.98 -27.91
CA HIS A 72 -17.97 34.44 -29.15
C HIS A 72 -17.69 33.28 -30.12
N THR A 73 -17.40 32.09 -29.61
CA THR A 73 -17.19 30.89 -30.45
C THR A 73 -18.53 30.24 -30.81
N LEU A 74 -19.49 30.22 -29.88
CA LEU A 74 -20.84 29.69 -30.10
C LEU A 74 -21.61 30.45 -31.19
N ALA A 75 -21.26 31.71 -31.44
CA ALA A 75 -21.80 32.48 -32.55
C ALA A 75 -21.55 31.83 -33.93
N TYR A 76 -20.57 30.93 -34.08
CA TYR A 76 -20.31 30.21 -35.32
C TYR A 76 -20.93 28.81 -35.39
N ASP A 77 -21.44 28.29 -34.27
CA ASP A 77 -22.00 26.95 -34.16
C ASP A 77 -23.45 26.91 -34.70
N LYS A 78 -23.61 27.01 -36.03
CA LYS A 78 -24.92 27.04 -36.72
C LYS A 78 -25.44 25.65 -37.04
N GLY A 79 -26.75 25.42 -37.02
CA GLY A 79 -27.35 24.11 -37.30
C GLY A 79 -27.12 23.06 -36.19
N TRP A 80 -26.88 23.52 -34.96
CA TRP A 80 -26.59 22.64 -33.83
C TRP A 80 -27.77 21.75 -33.42
N ARG A 81 -29.03 22.21 -33.54
CA ARG A 81 -30.24 21.41 -33.24
C ARG A 81 -30.35 20.20 -34.16
N VAL A 82 -30.32 20.39 -35.48
CA VAL A 82 -30.37 19.26 -36.43
C VAL A 82 -29.18 18.31 -36.25
N ARG A 83 -28.01 18.82 -35.85
CA ARG A 83 -26.86 17.98 -35.50
C ARG A 83 -27.13 17.10 -34.28
N THR A 84 -27.74 17.62 -33.22
CA THR A 84 -28.07 16.82 -32.02
C THR A 84 -29.14 15.78 -32.33
N ASP A 85 -30.14 16.12 -33.13
CA ASP A 85 -31.21 15.20 -33.55
C ASP A 85 -30.65 14.04 -34.38
N PHE A 86 -29.71 14.33 -35.29
CA PHE A 86 -29.09 13.31 -36.15
C PHE A 86 -28.05 12.44 -35.43
N LYS A 87 -27.70 12.75 -34.17
CA LYS A 87 -26.83 11.87 -33.37
C LYS A 87 -27.42 10.49 -33.14
N GLN A 88 -28.74 10.33 -33.19
CA GLN A 88 -29.39 9.02 -33.11
C GLN A 88 -28.93 8.03 -34.19
N TYR A 89 -28.52 8.54 -35.36
CA TYR A 89 -28.03 7.72 -36.47
C TYR A 89 -26.52 7.48 -36.41
N GLN A 90 -25.79 8.19 -35.54
CA GLN A 90 -24.33 8.13 -35.43
C GLN A 90 -23.85 7.47 -34.14
N VAL A 91 -24.64 7.58 -33.06
CA VAL A 91 -24.26 7.17 -31.70
C VAL A 91 -25.32 6.23 -31.14
N LEU A 92 -24.92 5.01 -30.80
CA LEU A 92 -25.81 3.98 -30.26
C LEU A 92 -26.45 4.38 -28.92
N LYS A 93 -25.73 5.17 -28.11
CA LYS A 93 -26.26 5.69 -26.84
C LYS A 93 -27.26 6.81 -27.13
N GLN A 94 -28.53 6.55 -26.84
CA GLN A 94 -29.61 7.54 -26.97
C GLN A 94 -29.41 8.73 -26.03
N ASN A 95 -29.54 9.95 -26.55
CA ASN A 95 -29.59 11.17 -25.77
C ASN A 95 -31.07 11.55 -25.51
N PRO A 96 -31.56 11.52 -24.25
CA PRO A 96 -32.94 11.90 -23.95
C PRO A 96 -33.19 13.41 -24.08
N PHE A 97 -32.14 14.24 -24.06
CA PHE A 97 -32.22 15.69 -24.20
C PHE A 97 -31.74 16.15 -25.58
N TRP A 98 -32.20 15.48 -26.64
CA TRP A 98 -31.81 15.77 -28.02
C TRP A 98 -32.26 17.15 -28.51
N TRP A 99 -33.36 17.65 -27.98
CA TRP A 99 -34.06 18.87 -28.42
C TRP A 99 -33.47 20.19 -27.86
N THR A 100 -32.56 20.13 -26.87
CA THR A 100 -31.96 21.31 -26.23
C THR A 100 -30.44 21.19 -26.10
N HIS A 101 -29.76 22.34 -26.03
CA HIS A 101 -28.32 22.39 -25.78
C HIS A 101 -27.98 23.49 -24.77
N GLN A 102 -27.41 23.11 -23.62
CA GLN A 102 -27.19 24.03 -22.49
C GLN A 102 -26.32 25.25 -22.81
N ARG A 103 -25.43 25.16 -23.82
CA ARG A 103 -24.62 26.32 -24.25
C ARG A 103 -25.40 27.33 -25.07
N HIS A 104 -26.46 26.91 -25.76
CA HIS A 104 -27.28 27.77 -26.63
C HIS A 104 -28.57 28.21 -25.95
N ASP A 105 -29.30 27.26 -25.35
CA ASP A 105 -30.59 27.52 -24.71
C ASP A 105 -30.43 27.94 -23.24
N GLY A 106 -29.28 27.62 -22.61
CA GLY A 106 -29.14 27.62 -21.15
C GLY A 106 -29.75 26.38 -20.49
N LYS A 107 -29.74 26.32 -19.17
CA LYS A 107 -30.37 25.22 -18.42
C LYS A 107 -31.85 25.55 -18.20
N LEU A 108 -32.74 24.76 -18.80
CA LEU A 108 -34.18 25.05 -18.83
C LEU A 108 -34.95 24.55 -17.60
N TRP A 109 -34.33 23.81 -16.69
CA TRP A 109 -34.96 23.34 -15.45
C TRP A 109 -33.98 23.34 -14.29
N ASN A 110 -34.49 23.55 -13.08
CA ASN A 110 -33.71 23.48 -11.85
C ASN A 110 -34.45 22.62 -10.82
N LEU A 111 -33.85 21.49 -10.46
CA LEU A 111 -34.44 20.51 -9.53
C LEU A 111 -33.75 20.53 -8.15
N ASN A 112 -33.04 21.61 -7.81
CA ASN A 112 -32.39 21.72 -6.50
C ASN A 112 -33.43 21.69 -5.36
N ASN A 113 -34.55 22.39 -5.51
CA ASN A 113 -35.62 22.41 -4.51
C ASN A 113 -36.26 21.03 -4.31
N TYR A 114 -36.39 20.23 -5.39
CA TYR A 114 -36.88 18.86 -5.29
C TYR A 114 -36.06 18.01 -4.32
N ARG A 115 -34.73 18.17 -4.32
CA ARG A 115 -33.84 17.48 -3.38
C ARG A 115 -34.12 17.92 -1.95
N THR A 116 -34.19 19.22 -1.70
CA THR A 116 -34.44 19.78 -0.37
C THR A 116 -35.78 19.31 0.18
N ASP A 117 -36.84 19.41 -0.61
CA ASP A 117 -38.18 19.07 -0.19
C ASP A 117 -38.36 17.55 -0.03
N MET A 118 -37.65 16.74 -0.83
CA MET A 118 -37.60 15.28 -0.63
C MET A 118 -36.98 14.93 0.73
N ILE A 119 -35.88 15.59 1.10
CA ILE A 119 -35.23 15.37 2.40
C ILE A 119 -36.18 15.76 3.54
N GLN A 120 -36.85 16.90 3.43
CA GLN A 120 -37.81 17.35 4.43
C GLN A 120 -39.02 16.42 4.54
N ALA A 121 -39.57 15.98 3.41
CA ALA A 121 -40.67 15.03 3.38
C ALA A 121 -40.33 13.72 4.08
N LEU A 122 -39.06 13.28 4.04
CA LEU A 122 -38.55 12.08 4.70
C LEU A 122 -38.17 12.29 6.18
N GLY A 123 -38.55 13.41 6.81
CA GLY A 123 -38.25 13.70 8.21
C GLY A 123 -36.88 14.35 8.43
N GLY A 124 -36.35 15.03 7.42
CA GLY A 124 -35.05 15.70 7.48
C GLY A 124 -33.87 14.72 7.39
N VAL A 125 -32.66 15.24 7.46
CA VAL A 125 -31.44 14.42 7.35
C VAL A 125 -31.33 13.44 8.52
N GLU A 126 -31.61 13.88 9.75
CA GLU A 126 -31.52 13.03 10.94
C GLU A 126 -32.51 11.85 10.87
N GLY A 127 -33.77 12.12 10.51
CA GLY A 127 -34.77 11.07 10.31
C GLY A 127 -34.34 10.04 9.28
N ILE A 128 -33.78 10.48 8.15
CA ILE A 128 -33.20 9.58 7.13
C ILE A 128 -32.03 8.76 7.72
N LEU A 129 -31.15 9.38 8.50
CA LEU A 129 -29.95 8.71 9.03
C LEU A 129 -30.26 7.65 10.09
N GLU A 130 -31.40 7.73 10.80
CA GLU A 130 -31.83 6.67 11.73
C GLU A 130 -32.04 5.32 11.03
N HIS A 131 -32.41 5.34 9.75
CA HIS A 131 -32.59 4.15 8.92
C HIS A 131 -31.27 3.53 8.44
N THR A 132 -30.14 4.15 8.77
CA THR A 132 -28.83 3.84 8.20
C THR A 132 -27.82 3.42 9.26
N LEU A 133 -26.68 2.89 8.82
CA LEU A 133 -25.54 2.56 9.68
C LEU A 133 -24.67 3.78 10.03
N PHE A 134 -25.21 5.01 9.92
CA PHE A 134 -24.50 6.25 10.23
C PHE A 134 -23.98 6.28 11.65
N LYS A 135 -24.85 6.02 12.64
CA LYS A 135 -24.42 5.97 14.05
C LYS A 135 -23.33 4.93 14.30
N GLY A 136 -23.29 3.85 13.52
CA GLY A 136 -22.25 2.82 13.53
C GLY A 136 -20.85 3.33 13.17
N THR A 137 -20.74 4.40 12.37
CA THR A 137 -19.45 5.02 12.03
C THR A 137 -18.88 5.88 13.16
N TYR A 138 -19.70 6.26 14.13
CA TYR A 138 -19.36 7.15 15.23
C TYR A 138 -18.75 8.47 14.76
N PHE A 139 -19.29 9.03 13.66
CA PHE A 139 -18.97 10.42 13.30
C PHE A 139 -19.71 11.38 14.25
N PRO A 140 -19.08 12.49 14.67
CA PRO A 140 -19.74 13.46 15.56
C PRO A 140 -20.92 14.16 14.90
N THR A 141 -20.81 14.42 13.59
CA THR A 141 -21.82 15.07 12.75
C THR A 141 -21.84 14.45 11.36
N TRP A 142 -22.95 14.59 10.66
CA TRP A 142 -23.08 14.18 9.26
C TRP A 142 -22.50 15.22 8.29
N GLU A 143 -22.25 16.44 8.76
CA GLU A 143 -21.67 17.53 8.00
C GLU A 143 -20.20 17.25 7.61
N GLY A 144 -19.81 17.64 6.40
CA GLY A 144 -18.43 17.45 5.91
C GLY A 144 -18.08 16.01 5.49
N LEU A 145 -19.01 15.06 5.64
CA LEU A 145 -18.84 13.71 5.13
C LEU A 145 -19.02 13.67 3.62
N PHE A 146 -18.14 12.94 2.95
CA PHE A 146 -18.27 12.68 1.53
C PHE A 146 -18.11 11.19 1.23
N TRP A 147 -18.94 10.73 0.31
CA TRP A 147 -18.82 9.41 -0.28
C TRP A 147 -17.63 9.42 -1.23
N GLU A 148 -16.74 8.43 -1.11
CA GLU A 148 -15.76 8.17 -2.16
C GLU A 148 -16.53 7.99 -3.47
N LYS A 149 -16.21 8.83 -4.48
CA LYS A 149 -16.64 8.55 -5.84
C LYS A 149 -16.08 7.18 -6.17
N ALA A 150 -16.95 6.26 -6.61
CA ALA A 150 -16.68 4.82 -6.77
C ALA A 150 -15.66 4.50 -7.89
N SER A 151 -14.49 5.12 -7.83
CA SER A 151 -13.53 5.24 -8.93
C SER A 151 -12.07 5.17 -8.47
N GLY A 152 -11.75 4.91 -7.20
CA GLY A 152 -10.35 4.63 -6.83
C GLY A 152 -9.94 3.23 -7.33
N PHE A 153 -10.52 2.21 -6.69
CA PHE A 153 -10.20 0.82 -6.99
C PHE A 153 -10.92 0.31 -8.25
N GLU A 154 -12.21 0.62 -8.41
CA GLU A 154 -13.02 0.16 -9.53
C GLU A 154 -12.50 0.66 -10.87
N GLU A 155 -12.01 1.91 -10.91
CA GLU A 155 -11.41 2.49 -12.12
C GLU A 155 -10.09 1.80 -12.44
N SER A 156 -9.20 1.64 -11.44
CA SER A 156 -7.93 0.89 -11.61
C SER A 156 -8.15 -0.53 -12.17
N MET A 157 -9.25 -1.20 -11.77
CA MET A 157 -9.62 -2.53 -12.25
C MET A 157 -10.32 -2.51 -13.61
N LYS A 158 -11.04 -1.43 -13.94
CA LYS A 158 -11.68 -1.24 -15.25
C LYS A 158 -10.66 -1.20 -16.39
N TRP A 159 -9.47 -0.64 -16.14
CA TRP A 159 -8.38 -0.61 -17.12
C TRP A 159 -7.51 -1.86 -17.15
N LYS A 160 -7.70 -2.80 -16.20
CA LYS A 160 -7.05 -4.11 -16.27
C LYS A 160 -7.82 -5.04 -17.18
N LYS A 161 -7.09 -5.91 -17.89
CA LYS A 161 -7.70 -6.97 -18.70
C LYS A 161 -8.28 -8.04 -17.76
N LEU A 162 -9.59 -7.95 -17.54
CA LEU A 162 -10.37 -8.86 -16.69
C LEU A 162 -11.24 -9.78 -17.53
N THR A 163 -11.55 -10.96 -16.97
CA THR A 163 -12.56 -11.86 -17.51
C THR A 163 -13.97 -11.25 -17.36
N ASN A 164 -14.92 -11.70 -18.17
CA ASN A 164 -16.32 -11.24 -18.07
C ASN A 164 -16.95 -11.54 -16.69
N ALA A 165 -16.57 -12.67 -16.07
CA ALA A 165 -17.00 -13.01 -14.71
C ALA A 165 -16.47 -12.02 -13.66
N GLN A 166 -15.21 -11.60 -13.76
CA GLN A 166 -14.62 -10.58 -12.88
C GLN A 166 -15.29 -9.21 -13.05
N ARG A 167 -15.66 -8.83 -14.28
CA ARG A 167 -16.42 -7.60 -14.55
C ARG A 167 -17.81 -7.61 -13.90
N SER A 168 -18.50 -8.76 -13.93
CA SER A 168 -19.77 -8.93 -13.21
C SER A 168 -19.60 -8.71 -11.70
N GLY A 169 -18.50 -9.22 -11.11
CA GLY A 169 -18.18 -9.00 -9.69
C GLY A 169 -17.91 -7.54 -9.34
N LEU A 170 -17.26 -6.76 -10.22
CA LEU A 170 -17.03 -5.32 -9.99
C LEU A 170 -18.34 -4.52 -9.89
N ASN A 171 -19.33 -4.87 -10.70
CA ASN A 171 -20.64 -4.22 -10.67
C ASN A 171 -21.43 -4.48 -9.37
N GLN A 172 -21.03 -5.47 -8.56
CA GLN A 172 -21.67 -5.75 -7.28
C GLN A 172 -21.15 -4.88 -6.13
N ILE A 173 -19.98 -4.25 -6.26
CA ILE A 173 -19.36 -3.46 -5.17
C ILE A 173 -20.25 -2.29 -4.73
N PRO A 174 -20.83 -1.46 -5.63
CA PRO A 174 -21.72 -0.38 -5.23
C PRO A 174 -22.99 -0.90 -4.53
N ASN A 175 -23.53 -2.04 -4.97
CA ASN A 175 -24.71 -2.66 -4.35
C ASN A 175 -24.40 -3.16 -2.93
N ARG A 176 -23.18 -3.67 -2.69
CA ARG A 176 -22.74 -4.04 -1.34
C ARG A 176 -22.65 -2.83 -0.41
N ARG A 177 -22.15 -1.69 -0.91
CA ARG A 177 -22.12 -0.42 -0.16
C ARG A 177 -23.52 0.04 0.21
N PHE A 178 -24.43 0.08 -0.78
CA PHE A 178 -25.83 0.45 -0.57
C PHE A 178 -26.52 -0.47 0.45
N THR A 179 -26.36 -1.79 0.30
CA THR A 179 -26.99 -2.77 1.20
C THR A 179 -26.46 -2.63 2.63
N LEU A 180 -25.16 -2.34 2.79
CA LEU A 180 -24.56 -2.11 4.11
C LEU A 180 -25.06 -0.81 4.74
N TRP A 181 -25.13 0.28 3.99
CA TRP A 181 -25.59 1.58 4.47
C TRP A 181 -27.02 1.52 5.03
N TRP A 182 -27.93 0.90 4.29
CA TRP A 182 -29.33 0.74 4.68
C TRP A 182 -29.59 -0.56 5.47
N SER A 183 -28.55 -1.23 5.94
CA SER A 183 -28.69 -2.54 6.57
C SER A 183 -29.61 -2.56 7.80
N PRO A 184 -29.67 -1.54 8.67
CA PRO A 184 -30.58 -1.55 9.81
C PRO A 184 -32.06 -1.58 9.40
N THR A 185 -32.41 -0.97 8.26
CA THR A 185 -33.79 -0.99 7.73
C THR A 185 -34.06 -2.19 6.85
N ILE A 186 -33.08 -2.65 6.07
CA ILE A 186 -33.22 -3.79 5.16
C ILE A 186 -33.28 -5.12 5.94
N ASN A 187 -32.44 -5.31 6.96
CA ASN A 187 -32.34 -6.53 7.75
C ASN A 187 -33.00 -6.35 9.12
N ARG A 188 -34.32 -6.17 9.11
CA ARG A 188 -35.13 -5.99 10.32
C ARG A 188 -36.19 -7.07 10.48
N ALA A 189 -36.55 -7.36 11.72
CA ALA A 189 -37.49 -8.42 12.07
C ALA A 189 -38.88 -8.24 11.42
N ASN A 190 -39.36 -7.00 11.27
CA ASN A 190 -40.68 -6.72 10.70
C ASN A 190 -40.77 -6.85 9.18
N VAL A 191 -39.64 -6.92 8.46
CA VAL A 191 -39.62 -7.02 6.99
C VAL A 191 -39.53 -8.47 6.50
N TYR A 192 -38.76 -9.31 7.20
CA TYR A 192 -38.62 -10.73 6.86
C TYR A 192 -39.00 -11.60 8.06
N VAL A 193 -40.21 -12.15 8.03
CA VAL A 193 -40.72 -13.03 9.09
C VAL A 193 -40.39 -14.50 8.75
N GLY A 194 -39.88 -15.26 9.73
CA GLY A 194 -39.77 -16.72 9.65
C GLY A 194 -38.38 -17.31 9.31
N PHE A 195 -37.33 -16.51 9.13
CA PHE A 195 -35.96 -17.00 8.92
C PHE A 195 -34.92 -16.18 9.70
N GLN A 196 -34.75 -16.45 10.99
CA GLN A 196 -33.72 -15.82 11.82
C GLN A 196 -32.49 -16.74 11.93
N VAL A 197 -31.34 -16.30 11.42
CA VAL A 197 -30.07 -17.05 11.50
C VAL A 197 -28.99 -16.17 12.09
N GLN A 198 -28.30 -16.68 13.11
CA GLN A 198 -27.12 -16.02 13.67
C GLN A 198 -25.90 -16.24 12.76
N LEU A 199 -25.11 -15.18 12.53
CA LEU A 199 -23.85 -15.28 11.80
C LEU A 199 -22.73 -15.88 12.68
N ASP A 200 -21.96 -16.79 12.10
CA ASP A 200 -20.84 -17.46 12.78
C ASP A 200 -19.89 -16.46 13.45
N LEU A 201 -19.50 -16.76 14.70
CA LEU A 201 -18.55 -15.98 15.52
C LEU A 201 -19.00 -14.54 15.87
N THR A 202 -20.27 -14.21 15.65
CA THR A 202 -20.84 -12.88 15.93
C THR A 202 -22.23 -13.00 16.55
N GLY A 203 -22.71 -11.94 17.20
CA GLY A 203 -24.07 -11.86 17.73
C GLY A 203 -25.12 -11.35 16.75
N ILE A 204 -24.81 -11.29 15.45
CA ILE A 204 -25.66 -10.65 14.45
C ILE A 204 -26.71 -11.63 13.93
N PHE A 205 -27.98 -11.22 13.95
CA PHE A 205 -29.08 -11.97 13.36
C PHE A 205 -29.39 -11.48 11.95
N MET A 206 -29.48 -12.42 11.02
CA MET A 206 -29.97 -12.20 9.65
C MET A 206 -31.42 -12.66 9.59
N HIS A 207 -32.33 -11.75 9.24
CA HIS A 207 -33.77 -12.04 9.12
C HIS A 207 -34.17 -12.55 7.73
N GLY A 208 -33.27 -12.44 6.76
CA GLY A 208 -33.46 -12.94 5.40
C GLY A 208 -32.15 -13.35 4.74
N LYS A 209 -32.24 -14.11 3.64
CA LYS A 209 -31.07 -14.47 2.83
C LYS A 209 -30.66 -13.30 1.95
N ILE A 210 -29.82 -12.41 2.50
CA ILE A 210 -29.26 -11.24 1.80
C ILE A 210 -27.74 -11.45 1.64
N PRO A 211 -27.27 -12.07 0.54
CA PRO A 211 -25.88 -12.49 0.42
C PRO A 211 -24.88 -11.33 0.43
N THR A 212 -25.24 -10.20 -0.19
CA THR A 212 -24.40 -9.00 -0.24
C THR A 212 -24.14 -8.42 1.15
N LEU A 213 -25.17 -8.40 2.01
CA LEU A 213 -25.06 -7.95 3.41
C LEU A 213 -24.23 -8.94 4.24
N LYS A 214 -24.52 -10.24 4.13
CA LYS A 214 -23.78 -11.30 4.83
C LYS A 214 -22.28 -11.18 4.59
N ILE A 215 -21.87 -10.99 3.33
CA ILE A 215 -20.45 -10.84 2.96
C ILE A 215 -19.85 -9.58 3.62
N SER A 216 -20.57 -8.45 3.61
CA SER A 216 -20.09 -7.21 4.21
C SER A 216 -19.94 -7.31 5.73
N LEU A 217 -20.91 -7.89 6.44
CA LEU A 217 -20.82 -8.09 7.91
C LEU A 217 -19.69 -9.05 8.30
N ILE A 218 -19.50 -10.15 7.55
CA ILE A 218 -18.36 -11.07 7.77
C ILE A 218 -17.03 -10.34 7.56
N GLN A 219 -16.94 -9.45 6.58
CA GLN A 219 -15.73 -8.65 6.36
C GLN A 219 -15.45 -7.65 7.47
N ILE A 220 -16.50 -7.03 8.04
CA ILE A 220 -16.37 -6.12 9.18
C ILE A 220 -15.89 -6.88 10.42
N PHE A 221 -16.48 -8.03 10.73
CA PHE A 221 -16.18 -8.79 11.94
C PHE A 221 -15.08 -9.86 11.78
N ARG A 222 -14.32 -9.84 10.68
CA ARG A 222 -13.21 -10.78 10.41
C ARG A 222 -12.16 -10.77 11.53
N ALA A 223 -11.44 -11.88 11.66
CA ALA A 223 -10.39 -12.08 12.68
C ALA A 223 -10.91 -11.95 14.12
N HIS A 224 -12.08 -12.54 14.38
CA HIS A 224 -12.69 -12.64 15.71
C HIS A 224 -12.96 -11.29 16.38
N LEU A 225 -13.28 -10.24 15.59
CA LEU A 225 -13.42 -8.88 16.11
C LEU A 225 -14.50 -8.79 17.21
N TRP A 226 -15.60 -9.54 17.11
CA TRP A 226 -16.65 -9.57 18.13
C TRP A 226 -16.11 -10.01 19.50
N GLN A 227 -15.35 -11.09 19.53
CA GLN A 227 -14.72 -11.62 20.75
C GLN A 227 -13.71 -10.63 21.31
N LYS A 228 -12.92 -10.01 20.43
CA LYS A 228 -11.91 -9.01 20.80
C LYS A 228 -12.51 -7.73 21.38
N ILE A 229 -13.66 -7.28 20.86
CA ILE A 229 -14.39 -6.14 21.44
C ILE A 229 -14.85 -6.48 22.85
N HIS A 230 -15.46 -7.66 23.05
CA HIS A 230 -15.92 -8.08 24.37
C HIS A 230 -14.76 -8.15 25.37
N GLU A 231 -13.70 -8.89 25.04
CA GLU A 231 -12.52 -9.04 25.89
C GLU A 231 -11.85 -7.69 26.20
N SER A 232 -11.70 -6.82 25.20
CA SER A 232 -11.07 -5.50 25.38
C SER A 232 -11.85 -4.62 26.34
N ILE A 233 -13.18 -4.63 26.27
CA ILE A 233 -14.02 -3.83 27.17
C ILE A 233 -14.04 -4.41 28.59
N VAL A 234 -14.04 -5.74 28.73
CA VAL A 234 -13.90 -6.41 30.04
C VAL A 234 -12.57 -6.00 30.69
N MET A 235 -11.47 -6.06 29.93
CA MET A 235 -10.14 -5.68 30.43
C MET A 235 -10.06 -4.21 30.82
N ASP A 236 -10.62 -3.29 30.02
CA ASP A 236 -10.64 -1.87 30.34
C ASP A 236 -11.41 -1.60 31.65
N LEU A 237 -12.55 -2.26 31.86
CA LEU A 237 -13.31 -2.13 33.11
C LEU A 237 -12.57 -2.73 34.30
N CYS A 238 -11.89 -3.88 34.16
CA CYS A 238 -11.03 -4.41 35.22
C CYS A 238 -10.00 -3.38 35.67
N GLN A 239 -9.28 -2.75 34.73
CA GLN A 239 -8.29 -1.72 35.04
C GLN A 239 -8.88 -0.49 35.74
N VAL A 240 -10.10 -0.10 35.36
CA VAL A 240 -10.80 1.01 36.03
C VAL A 240 -11.15 0.64 37.48
N PHE A 241 -11.66 -0.56 37.73
CA PHE A 241 -11.96 -0.99 39.10
C PHE A 241 -10.70 -1.22 39.95
N ASP A 242 -9.59 -1.67 39.34
CA ASP A 242 -8.30 -1.81 40.03
C ASP A 242 -7.73 -0.46 40.49
N GLN A 243 -8.08 0.65 39.81
CA GLN A 243 -7.65 2.00 40.23
C GLN A 243 -8.50 2.57 41.38
N GLU A 244 -9.67 2.00 41.63
CA GLU A 244 -10.67 2.51 42.58
C GLU A 244 -10.90 1.56 43.77
N LEU A 245 -9.93 0.67 44.05
CA LEU A 245 -10.03 -0.33 45.13
C LEU A 245 -10.33 0.30 46.49
N ASP A 246 -9.54 1.32 46.88
CA ASP A 246 -9.65 1.96 48.19
C ASP A 246 -10.95 2.79 48.30
N ALA A 247 -11.29 3.55 47.26
CA ALA A 247 -12.44 4.45 47.27
C ALA A 247 -13.78 3.72 47.29
N LEU A 248 -13.85 2.54 46.67
CA LEU A 248 -15.04 1.71 46.60
C LEU A 248 -15.06 0.54 47.59
N GLU A 249 -14.07 0.46 48.48
CA GLU A 249 -13.93 -0.60 49.49
C GLU A 249 -13.87 -2.02 48.88
N ILE A 250 -13.21 -2.16 47.72
CA ILE A 250 -13.05 -3.43 47.00
C ILE A 250 -11.79 -4.14 47.53
N GLU A 251 -11.93 -5.40 47.94
CA GLU A 251 -10.81 -6.26 48.34
C GLU A 251 -9.99 -6.72 47.13
N THR A 252 -10.68 -7.23 46.11
CA THR A 252 -10.04 -7.69 44.88
C THR A 252 -11.01 -7.67 43.69
N VAL A 253 -10.46 -7.38 42.51
CA VAL A 253 -11.15 -7.41 41.21
C VAL A 253 -10.66 -8.65 40.48
N GLN A 254 -11.54 -9.63 40.31
CA GLN A 254 -11.21 -10.85 39.60
C GLN A 254 -11.85 -10.84 38.21
N LYS A 255 -11.03 -10.90 37.15
CA LYS A 255 -11.53 -11.24 35.82
C LYS A 255 -11.83 -12.73 35.76
N GLU A 256 -13.05 -13.09 35.39
CA GLU A 256 -13.45 -14.48 35.26
C GLU A 256 -12.85 -15.14 34.02
N THR A 257 -12.72 -16.47 34.06
CA THR A 257 -12.29 -17.24 32.87
C THR A 257 -13.45 -17.37 31.90
N ILE A 258 -13.53 -16.45 30.95
CA ILE A 258 -14.65 -16.36 30.00
C ILE A 258 -14.57 -17.47 28.95
N HIS A 259 -15.69 -18.18 28.75
CA HIS A 259 -15.79 -19.17 27.69
C HIS A 259 -15.62 -18.52 26.29
N PRO A 260 -14.84 -19.08 25.35
CA PRO A 260 -14.50 -18.43 24.07
C PRO A 260 -15.68 -18.04 23.17
N ARG A 261 -16.88 -18.60 23.45
CA ARG A 261 -18.11 -18.33 22.71
C ARG A 261 -19.14 -17.46 23.46
N LYS A 262 -18.85 -17.08 24.70
CA LYS A 262 -19.80 -16.35 25.57
C LYS A 262 -20.22 -15.02 24.97
N SER A 263 -19.28 -14.27 24.40
CA SER A 263 -19.52 -12.94 23.83
C SER A 263 -20.62 -12.89 22.77
N TYR A 264 -20.90 -13.99 22.06
CA TYR A 264 -21.96 -14.09 21.06
C TYR A 264 -22.99 -15.19 21.39
N LYS A 265 -23.08 -15.62 22.65
CA LYS A 265 -24.12 -16.53 23.13
C LYS A 265 -25.31 -15.69 23.62
N MET A 266 -26.36 -15.60 22.81
CA MET A 266 -27.49 -14.67 23.06
C MET A 266 -28.63 -15.24 23.91
N ASN A 267 -28.52 -16.49 24.35
CA ASN A 267 -29.56 -17.21 25.10
C ASN A 267 -29.24 -17.41 26.60
N SER A 268 -27.97 -17.28 27.01
CA SER A 268 -27.54 -17.40 28.41
C SER A 268 -26.18 -16.74 28.56
N SER A 269 -25.83 -16.35 29.78
CA SER A 269 -24.57 -15.68 30.07
C SER A 269 -23.91 -16.17 31.36
N CYS A 270 -22.74 -15.63 31.67
CA CYS A 270 -22.01 -15.76 32.93
C CYS A 270 -21.36 -14.40 33.27
N ALA A 271 -20.92 -14.25 34.52
CA ALA A 271 -20.14 -13.07 34.93
C ALA A 271 -18.82 -12.98 34.14
N ASP A 272 -18.41 -11.75 33.81
CA ASP A 272 -17.11 -11.45 33.21
C ASP A 272 -16.11 -10.94 34.27
N ILE A 273 -16.60 -10.17 35.23
CA ILE A 273 -15.82 -9.59 36.33
C ILE A 273 -16.54 -9.87 37.65
N LEU A 274 -15.79 -10.21 38.69
CA LEU A 274 -16.28 -10.43 40.03
C LEU A 274 -15.52 -9.51 41.00
N LEU A 275 -16.25 -8.66 41.71
CA LEU A 275 -15.73 -7.77 42.74
C LEU A 275 -16.03 -8.37 44.12
N PHE A 276 -15.02 -8.37 44.99
CA PHE A 276 -15.15 -8.79 46.39
C PHE A 276 -15.11 -7.55 47.29
N ALA A 277 -16.04 -7.43 48.21
CA ALA A 277 -16.09 -6.33 49.17
C ALA A 277 -15.09 -6.59 50.31
N SER A 278 -14.36 -5.56 50.73
CA SER A 278 -13.50 -5.60 51.92
C SER A 278 -14.28 -5.89 53.22
N TYR A 279 -15.53 -5.43 53.28
CA TYR A 279 -16.45 -5.73 54.37
C TYR A 279 -17.83 -6.14 53.86
N LYS A 280 -18.69 -5.16 53.55
CA LYS A 280 -20.08 -5.36 53.11
C LYS A 280 -20.57 -4.15 52.33
N TRP A 281 -21.11 -4.36 51.13
CA TRP A 281 -21.81 -3.30 50.40
C TRP A 281 -23.31 -3.34 50.66
N ASN A 282 -23.88 -2.17 50.98
CA ASN A 282 -25.31 -1.93 50.93
C ASN A 282 -25.70 -1.61 49.50
N VAL A 283 -26.64 -2.38 48.94
CA VAL A 283 -26.91 -2.39 47.50
C VAL A 283 -28.35 -2.00 47.23
N SER A 284 -28.56 -1.23 46.17
CA SER A 284 -29.88 -0.82 45.71
C SER A 284 -30.66 -1.94 45.01
N ARG A 285 -31.96 -1.70 44.80
CA ARG A 285 -32.77 -2.47 43.85
C ARG A 285 -32.28 -2.25 42.43
N PRO A 286 -32.51 -3.20 41.49
CA PRO A 286 -32.06 -3.03 40.11
C PRO A 286 -32.64 -1.77 39.45
N SER A 287 -31.78 -0.91 38.91
CA SER A 287 -32.15 0.32 38.22
C SER A 287 -31.30 0.52 36.96
N LEU A 288 -31.68 1.46 36.10
CA LEU A 288 -30.89 1.86 34.94
C LEU A 288 -29.66 2.68 35.35
N LEU A 289 -28.67 2.72 34.46
CA LEU A 289 -27.45 3.54 34.60
C LEU A 289 -27.76 5.03 34.70
N ALA A 290 -28.78 5.51 33.98
CA ALA A 290 -29.16 6.93 33.94
C ALA A 290 -30.09 7.35 35.09
N ASP A 291 -30.61 6.39 35.88
CA ASP A 291 -31.48 6.71 37.02
C ASP A 291 -30.68 7.39 38.13
N SER A 292 -31.22 8.49 38.66
CA SER A 292 -30.54 9.33 39.66
C SER A 292 -30.89 9.03 41.12
N LYS A 293 -32.00 8.32 41.38
CA LYS A 293 -32.52 8.07 42.73
C LYS A 293 -32.42 6.60 43.11
N ASP A 294 -31.32 6.24 43.76
CA ASP A 294 -31.13 4.92 44.36
C ASP A 294 -31.35 4.96 45.87
N VAL A 295 -32.02 3.93 46.40
CA VAL A 295 -32.12 3.68 47.84
C VAL A 295 -31.33 2.41 48.14
N MET A 296 -30.29 2.53 48.97
CA MET A 296 -29.30 1.47 49.21
C MET A 296 -29.72 0.46 50.30
N ASP A 297 -31.01 0.40 50.63
CA ASP A 297 -31.54 -0.43 51.73
C ASP A 297 -32.08 -1.78 51.27
N SER A 298 -31.77 -2.22 50.04
CA SER A 298 -32.40 -3.42 49.48
C SER A 298 -31.80 -4.71 50.03
N THR A 299 -30.47 -4.82 50.02
CA THR A 299 -29.75 -6.01 50.49
C THR A 299 -28.31 -5.63 50.79
N THR A 300 -27.62 -6.49 51.53
CA THR A 300 -26.19 -6.38 51.76
C THR A 300 -25.47 -7.54 51.09
N THR A 301 -24.38 -7.28 50.36
CA THR A 301 -23.60 -8.30 49.63
C THR A 301 -22.10 -8.18 49.89
N GLN A 302 -21.39 -9.27 49.63
CA GLN A 302 -19.92 -9.32 49.63
C GLN A 302 -19.33 -9.60 48.24
N LYS A 303 -20.18 -10.03 47.29
CA LYS A 303 -19.77 -10.35 45.92
C LYS A 303 -20.65 -9.61 44.94
N TYR A 304 -20.05 -8.95 43.97
CA TYR A 304 -20.75 -8.19 42.96
C TYR A 304 -20.21 -8.54 41.57
N TRP A 305 -21.07 -8.99 40.67
CA TRP A 305 -20.65 -9.38 39.32
C TRP A 305 -20.97 -8.31 38.28
N ILE A 306 -20.18 -8.28 37.21
CA ILE A 306 -20.42 -7.48 36.02
C ILE A 306 -20.47 -8.41 34.81
N ASP A 307 -21.50 -8.26 33.99
CA ASP A 307 -21.70 -8.99 32.74
C ASP A 307 -21.79 -8.00 31.57
N ILE A 308 -20.94 -8.17 30.57
CA ILE A 308 -20.91 -7.32 29.38
C ILE A 308 -21.54 -8.06 28.21
N GLN A 309 -22.57 -7.45 27.63
CA GLN A 309 -23.34 -7.95 26.49
C GLN A 309 -23.14 -7.06 25.28
N LEU A 310 -22.71 -7.67 24.18
CA LEU A 310 -22.63 -7.01 22.88
C LEU A 310 -23.89 -7.30 22.07
N ARG A 311 -24.34 -6.31 21.31
CA ARG A 311 -25.53 -6.40 20.46
C ARG A 311 -25.26 -5.75 19.11
N TRP A 312 -25.95 -6.22 18.08
CA TRP A 312 -26.03 -5.55 16.78
C TRP A 312 -27.50 -5.25 16.50
N GLY A 313 -27.92 -4.01 16.70
CA GLY A 313 -29.31 -3.59 16.53
C GLY A 313 -29.77 -3.43 15.09
N ASP A 314 -31.09 -3.35 14.93
CA ASP A 314 -31.78 -2.99 13.71
C ASP A 314 -32.70 -1.78 13.95
N TYR A 315 -33.37 -1.30 12.90
CA TYR A 315 -34.23 -0.12 13.01
C TYR A 315 -35.41 -0.34 13.98
N ASP A 316 -35.97 -1.55 14.01
CA ASP A 316 -37.10 -1.91 14.89
C ASP A 316 -36.71 -1.95 16.37
N SER A 317 -35.49 -2.40 16.65
CA SER A 317 -34.99 -2.67 17.99
C SER A 317 -33.56 -2.19 18.10
N HIS A 318 -33.37 -0.99 18.66
CA HIS A 318 -32.06 -0.42 18.99
C HIS A 318 -32.04 0.35 20.32
N ASP A 319 -33.14 0.30 21.08
CA ASP A 319 -33.19 0.79 22.46
C ASP A 319 -32.38 -0.14 23.39
N ILE A 320 -31.17 0.29 23.76
CA ILE A 320 -30.29 -0.46 24.66
C ILE A 320 -30.82 -0.58 26.08
N GLU A 321 -31.56 0.41 26.58
CA GLU A 321 -32.01 0.41 27.98
C GLU A 321 -33.01 -0.71 28.20
N ARG A 322 -33.98 -0.81 27.29
CA ARG A 322 -34.96 -1.89 27.28
C ARG A 322 -34.29 -3.25 27.11
N TYR A 323 -33.28 -3.34 26.24
CA TYR A 323 -32.53 -4.58 26.03
C TYR A 323 -31.74 -5.00 27.28
N ALA A 324 -30.99 -4.09 27.90
CA ALA A 324 -30.20 -4.36 29.10
C ALA A 324 -31.08 -4.86 30.25
N ARG A 325 -32.22 -4.19 30.48
CA ARG A 325 -33.19 -4.59 31.49
C ARG A 325 -33.80 -5.96 31.20
N ALA A 326 -34.25 -6.19 29.97
CA ALA A 326 -34.85 -7.47 29.59
C ALA A 326 -33.85 -8.62 29.81
N LYS A 327 -32.61 -8.48 29.31
CA LYS A 327 -31.58 -9.52 29.45
C LYS A 327 -31.13 -9.74 30.88
N PHE A 328 -31.02 -8.70 31.69
CA PHE A 328 -30.70 -8.84 33.11
C PHE A 328 -31.77 -9.67 33.82
N LEU A 329 -33.05 -9.35 33.62
CA LEU A 329 -34.16 -10.08 34.24
C LEU A 329 -34.25 -11.52 33.71
N ASP A 330 -34.09 -11.72 32.40
CA ASP A 330 -34.09 -13.04 31.79
C ASP A 330 -32.96 -13.91 32.37
N TYR A 331 -31.72 -13.42 32.39
CA TYR A 331 -30.56 -14.21 32.83
C TYR A 331 -30.48 -14.40 34.34
N THR A 332 -31.01 -13.49 35.15
CA THR A 332 -31.00 -13.65 36.62
C THR A 332 -32.15 -14.53 37.14
N THR A 333 -33.21 -14.71 36.35
CA THR A 333 -34.35 -15.58 36.68
C THR A 333 -34.26 -16.96 36.04
N ASP A 334 -33.55 -17.09 34.91
CA ASP A 334 -33.33 -18.36 34.23
C ASP A 334 -32.24 -19.22 34.91
N ASN A 335 -32.53 -20.51 35.10
CA ASN A 335 -31.62 -21.46 35.73
C ASN A 335 -30.45 -21.89 34.82
N MET A 336 -30.49 -21.56 33.52
CA MET A 336 -29.40 -21.87 32.58
C MET A 336 -28.21 -20.92 32.72
N SER A 337 -28.43 -19.69 33.19
CA SER A 337 -27.37 -18.71 33.44
C SER A 337 -26.98 -18.77 34.92
N ILE A 338 -25.68 -18.82 35.20
CA ILE A 338 -25.18 -18.97 36.57
C ILE A 338 -24.33 -17.75 36.89
N TYR A 339 -24.73 -17.01 37.92
CA TYR A 339 -23.98 -15.88 38.47
C TYR A 339 -23.49 -16.19 39.89
N PRO A 340 -22.31 -15.71 40.30
CA PRO A 340 -21.72 -16.01 41.61
C PRO A 340 -22.47 -15.42 42.82
N SER A 341 -23.32 -14.42 42.59
CA SER A 341 -24.17 -13.80 43.60
C SER A 341 -25.47 -13.24 42.98
N PRO A 342 -26.52 -12.95 43.77
CA PRO A 342 -27.74 -12.34 43.25
C PRO A 342 -27.57 -10.87 42.83
N THR A 343 -26.50 -10.21 43.28
CA THR A 343 -26.26 -8.77 43.08
C THR A 343 -25.19 -8.54 42.02
N GLY A 344 -25.54 -7.80 40.97
CA GLY A 344 -24.59 -7.40 39.93
C GLY A 344 -25.21 -6.47 38.90
N VAL A 345 -24.47 -6.19 37.84
CA VAL A 345 -24.89 -5.31 36.74
C VAL A 345 -24.59 -5.91 35.38
N LEU A 346 -25.56 -5.76 34.47
CA LEU A 346 -25.39 -6.09 33.06
C LEU A 346 -25.20 -4.80 32.26
N ILE A 347 -24.08 -4.70 31.54
CA ILE A 347 -23.74 -3.59 30.65
C ILE A 347 -24.00 -4.05 29.21
N ALA A 348 -24.90 -3.37 28.50
CA ALA A 348 -25.23 -3.66 27.11
C ALA A 348 -24.67 -2.60 26.17
N ILE A 349 -24.10 -3.04 25.04
CA ILE A 349 -23.50 -2.17 24.02
C ILE A 349 -24.04 -2.54 22.65
N ASP A 350 -24.68 -1.59 21.97
CA ASP A 350 -25.10 -1.73 20.59
C ASP A 350 -23.99 -1.27 19.64
N LEU A 351 -23.39 -2.23 18.94
CA LEU A 351 -22.30 -2.01 18.01
C LEU A 351 -22.75 -1.38 16.68
N ALA A 352 -24.03 -1.52 16.30
CA ALA A 352 -24.57 -0.93 15.08
C ALA A 352 -24.88 0.56 15.25
N TYR A 353 -25.29 0.95 16.47
CA TYR A 353 -25.71 2.31 16.80
C TYR A 353 -24.74 3.05 17.74
N ASN A 354 -23.65 2.41 18.19
CA ASN A 354 -22.71 2.95 19.20
C ASN A 354 -23.40 3.44 20.48
N LEU A 355 -24.49 2.79 20.89
CA LEU A 355 -25.22 3.08 22.12
C LEU A 355 -24.78 2.14 23.23
N HIS A 356 -24.86 2.59 24.48
CA HIS A 356 -24.62 1.74 25.64
C HIS A 356 -25.56 2.11 26.77
N SER A 357 -25.89 1.12 27.60
CA SER A 357 -26.61 1.31 28.86
C SER A 357 -26.27 0.18 29.81
N ALA A 358 -26.67 0.29 31.06
CA ALA A 358 -26.52 -0.77 32.03
C ALA A 358 -27.76 -0.87 32.91
N TYR A 359 -28.07 -2.08 33.34
CA TYR A 359 -29.16 -2.36 34.26
C TYR A 359 -28.72 -3.38 35.30
N GLY A 360 -29.04 -3.12 36.55
CA GLY A 360 -28.71 -4.01 37.65
C GLY A 360 -28.66 -3.28 38.98
N ASN A 361 -28.11 -3.97 39.96
CA ASN A 361 -27.95 -3.47 41.31
C ASN A 361 -26.79 -2.46 41.39
N TRP A 362 -26.86 -1.47 42.28
CA TRP A 362 -25.80 -0.48 42.45
C TRP A 362 -25.36 -0.42 43.91
N PHE A 363 -24.05 -0.34 44.14
CA PHE A 363 -23.48 -0.03 45.46
C PHE A 363 -22.94 1.42 45.43
N PRO A 364 -22.75 2.07 46.59
CA PRO A 364 -22.29 3.45 46.65
C PRO A 364 -21.02 3.68 45.81
N GLY A 365 -21.05 4.67 44.92
CA GLY A 365 -19.93 5.01 44.04
C GLY A 365 -19.83 4.23 42.72
N SER A 366 -20.47 3.05 42.60
CA SER A 366 -20.32 2.22 41.39
C SER A 366 -20.98 2.81 40.15
N LYS A 367 -22.16 3.44 40.31
CA LYS A 367 -22.91 4.04 39.20
C LYS A 367 -22.17 5.22 38.55
N PRO A 368 -21.71 6.25 39.29
CA PRO A 368 -20.90 7.34 38.72
C PRO A 368 -19.60 6.85 38.06
N LEU A 369 -18.93 5.84 38.64
CA LEU A 369 -17.73 5.26 38.06
C LEU A 369 -18.01 4.63 36.70
N ILE A 370 -19.04 3.77 36.61
CA ILE A 370 -19.42 3.11 35.35
C ILE A 370 -19.86 4.14 34.31
N GLN A 371 -20.58 5.20 34.69
CA GLN A 371 -20.94 6.28 33.76
C GLN A 371 -19.71 6.93 33.12
N GLN A 372 -18.71 7.30 33.93
CA GLN A 372 -17.47 7.92 33.43
C GLN A 372 -16.62 6.92 32.62
N ALA A 373 -16.51 5.69 33.12
CA ALA A 373 -15.74 4.63 32.48
C ALA A 373 -16.30 4.30 31.09
N MET A 374 -17.61 4.06 30.99
CA MET A 374 -18.24 3.71 29.72
C MET A 374 -18.19 4.85 28.70
N ALA A 375 -18.33 6.11 29.14
CA ALA A 375 -18.15 7.27 28.25
C ALA A 375 -16.73 7.30 27.66
N LYS A 376 -15.71 7.01 28.48
CA LYS A 376 -14.29 6.96 28.05
C LYS A 376 -14.00 5.76 27.16
N ILE A 377 -14.46 4.56 27.54
CA ILE A 377 -14.29 3.31 26.77
C ILE A 377 -14.96 3.44 25.40
N MET A 378 -16.21 3.90 25.34
CA MET A 378 -16.90 4.10 24.07
C MET A 378 -16.16 5.08 23.17
N LYS A 379 -15.44 6.08 23.71
CA LYS A 379 -14.67 7.02 22.90
C LYS A 379 -13.31 6.48 22.46
N ALA A 380 -12.56 5.83 23.36
CA ALA A 380 -11.13 5.58 23.21
C ALA A 380 -10.75 4.09 23.05
N ASN A 381 -11.68 3.15 23.15
CA ASN A 381 -11.36 1.73 23.06
C ASN A 381 -10.84 1.35 21.66
N PRO A 382 -9.65 0.72 21.54
CA PRO A 382 -9.06 0.37 20.25
C PRO A 382 -9.89 -0.62 19.43
N ALA A 383 -10.56 -1.59 20.08
CA ALA A 383 -11.35 -2.59 19.37
C ALA A 383 -12.61 -1.96 18.74
N LEU A 384 -13.27 -1.03 19.44
CA LEU A 384 -14.36 -0.23 18.90
C LEU A 384 -13.89 0.70 17.78
N TYR A 385 -12.68 1.28 17.90
CA TYR A 385 -12.08 2.06 16.82
C TYR A 385 -11.90 1.22 15.54
N VAL A 386 -11.35 0.01 15.65
CA VAL A 386 -11.18 -0.91 14.52
C VAL A 386 -12.55 -1.27 13.90
N LEU A 387 -13.58 -1.48 14.70
CA LEU A 387 -14.95 -1.70 14.20
C LEU A 387 -15.44 -0.51 13.36
N ARG A 388 -15.36 0.70 13.92
CA ARG A 388 -15.79 1.94 13.26
C ARG A 388 -15.05 2.16 11.96
N GLU A 389 -13.75 1.96 11.96
CA GLU A 389 -12.92 2.14 10.77
C GLU A 389 -13.23 1.12 9.67
N ARG A 390 -13.51 -0.13 10.04
CA ARG A 390 -13.98 -1.15 9.08
C ARG A 390 -15.36 -0.83 8.53
N ILE A 391 -16.28 -0.30 9.34
CA ILE A 391 -17.59 0.17 8.88
C ILE A 391 -17.40 1.33 7.89
N ARG A 392 -16.58 2.34 8.22
CA ARG A 392 -16.26 3.48 7.34
C ARG A 392 -15.66 3.03 6.01
N LYS A 393 -14.68 2.13 6.03
CA LYS A 393 -14.08 1.51 4.83
C LYS A 393 -15.12 0.71 4.00
N GLY A 394 -16.00 -0.03 4.66
CA GLY A 394 -17.09 -0.76 4.00
C GLY A 394 -18.12 0.15 3.34
N LEU A 395 -18.37 1.31 3.96
CA LEU A 395 -19.24 2.36 3.45
C LEU A 395 -18.54 3.32 2.47
N GLN A 396 -17.21 3.29 2.38
CA GLN A 396 -16.40 4.26 1.62
C GLN A 396 -16.72 5.72 2.02
N LEU A 397 -16.84 5.95 3.33
CA LEU A 397 -17.06 7.27 3.92
C LEU A 397 -15.77 7.79 4.53
N TYR A 398 -15.40 9.02 4.18
CA TYR A 398 -14.25 9.72 4.75
C TYR A 398 -14.69 11.05 5.37
N SER A 399 -13.99 11.43 6.44
CA SER A 399 -14.09 12.76 7.04
C SER A 399 -12.86 13.58 6.67
N SER A 400 -13.01 14.90 6.67
CA SER A 400 -11.91 15.86 6.52
C SER A 400 -11.12 16.10 7.82
N GLU A 401 -11.39 15.33 8.87
CA GLU A 401 -10.77 15.52 10.19
C GLU A 401 -9.34 14.95 10.26
N PRO A 402 -8.45 15.53 11.09
CA PRO A 402 -7.04 15.16 11.13
C PRO A 402 -6.83 13.79 11.79
N THR A 403 -6.43 12.80 11.00
CA THR A 403 -5.75 11.60 11.50
C THR A 403 -4.36 11.97 12.02
N GLU A 404 -3.77 11.16 12.91
CA GLU A 404 -2.35 11.33 13.26
C GLU A 404 -1.48 11.42 12.00
N PRO A 405 -0.54 12.38 11.92
CA PRO A 405 0.26 12.57 10.73
C PRO A 405 1.18 11.37 10.53
N TYR A 406 1.25 10.91 9.28
CA TYR A 406 2.20 9.88 8.88
C TYR A 406 3.64 10.37 9.06
N LEU A 407 4.58 9.43 9.12
CA LEU A 407 6.00 9.77 9.06
C LEU A 407 6.31 10.35 7.68
N SER A 408 6.75 11.61 7.66
CA SER A 408 7.13 12.41 6.50
C SER A 408 8.52 13.03 6.71
N SER A 409 9.01 13.79 5.73
CA SER A 409 10.30 14.49 5.86
C SER A 409 10.27 15.61 6.91
N GLN A 410 9.10 16.08 7.31
CA GLN A 410 8.93 17.17 8.27
C GLN A 410 9.04 16.70 9.73
N ASN A 411 8.50 15.53 10.06
CA ASN A 411 8.53 14.95 11.41
C ASN A 411 9.57 13.83 11.58
N TYR A 412 10.47 13.67 10.59
CA TYR A 412 11.54 12.66 10.59
C TYR A 412 12.42 12.66 11.86
N GLY A 413 12.58 13.81 12.53
CA GLY A 413 13.33 13.93 13.78
C GLY A 413 12.73 13.17 14.96
N GLU A 414 11.42 12.88 14.97
CA GLU A 414 10.74 12.18 16.07
C GLU A 414 11.29 10.75 16.30
N LEU A 415 11.87 10.15 15.26
CA LEU A 415 12.46 8.81 15.28
C LEU A 415 13.58 8.62 16.31
N PHE A 416 14.24 9.72 16.70
CA PHE A 416 15.42 9.70 17.57
C PHE A 416 15.14 10.23 18.97
N SER A 417 13.87 10.24 19.37
CA SER A 417 13.45 10.55 20.74
C SER A 417 13.81 9.42 21.72
N ASN A 418 13.59 9.67 23.01
CA ASN A 418 13.77 8.65 24.05
C ASN A 418 12.72 7.52 23.98
N GLN A 419 11.69 7.65 23.14
CA GLN A 419 10.73 6.57 22.91
C GLN A 419 11.35 5.41 22.12
N ILE A 420 10.96 4.18 22.44
CA ILE A 420 11.32 3.00 21.65
C ILE A 420 10.39 2.97 20.44
N ILE A 421 10.97 3.11 19.24
CA ILE A 421 10.25 3.15 17.97
C ILE A 421 10.74 2.00 17.10
N TRP A 422 9.83 1.25 16.49
CA TRP A 422 10.19 0.21 15.54
C TRP A 422 9.64 0.49 14.15
N PHE A 423 10.46 0.24 13.13
CA PHE A 423 10.00 0.06 11.76
C PHE A 423 9.63 -1.39 11.51
N VAL A 424 8.51 -1.63 10.85
CA VAL A 424 8.11 -2.96 10.37
C VAL A 424 7.99 -2.92 8.85
N ASP A 425 8.81 -3.70 8.16
CA ASP A 425 8.75 -3.90 6.71
C ASP A 425 8.33 -5.33 6.35
N ASP A 426 7.21 -5.45 5.64
CA ASP A 426 6.63 -6.72 5.19
C ASP A 426 6.99 -7.08 3.74
N THR A 427 7.81 -6.26 3.07
CA THR A 427 8.10 -6.38 1.62
C THR A 427 8.65 -7.75 1.23
N ASN A 428 9.50 -8.34 2.07
CA ASN A 428 10.17 -9.61 1.79
C ASN A 428 9.65 -10.81 2.60
N VAL A 429 8.45 -10.70 3.16
CA VAL A 429 7.83 -11.78 3.92
C VAL A 429 7.35 -12.91 3.01
N TYR A 430 6.64 -12.57 1.93
CA TYR A 430 6.18 -13.53 0.93
C TYR A 430 6.90 -13.30 -0.40
N ARG A 431 7.88 -14.16 -0.67
CA ARG A 431 8.73 -14.11 -1.87
C ARG A 431 8.45 -15.33 -2.75
N VAL A 432 8.47 -15.12 -4.06
CA VAL A 432 8.20 -16.18 -5.05
C VAL A 432 9.26 -16.21 -6.14
N THR A 433 9.58 -17.41 -6.60
CA THR A 433 10.29 -17.64 -7.86
C THR A 433 9.29 -18.02 -8.94
N ILE A 434 9.37 -17.33 -10.08
CA ILE A 434 8.49 -17.58 -11.22
C ILE A 434 9.15 -18.64 -12.09
N HIS A 435 8.41 -19.70 -12.41
CA HIS A 435 8.80 -20.73 -13.36
C HIS A 435 7.75 -20.81 -14.45
N LYS A 436 8.18 -21.05 -15.70
CA LYS A 436 7.28 -21.26 -16.83
C LYS A 436 7.00 -22.77 -16.92
N THR A 437 5.73 -23.17 -16.92
CA THR A 437 5.33 -24.56 -17.15
C THR A 437 5.56 -24.94 -18.61
N PHE A 438 5.51 -26.24 -18.89
CA PHE A 438 5.65 -26.75 -20.25
C PHE A 438 4.56 -26.20 -21.19
N GLU A 439 3.34 -25.96 -20.70
CA GLU A 439 2.27 -25.33 -21.51
C GLU A 439 2.43 -23.81 -21.69
N GLY A 440 3.52 -23.24 -21.17
CA GLY A 440 3.83 -21.82 -21.28
C GLY A 440 3.23 -20.93 -20.19
N ASN A 441 2.52 -21.49 -19.21
CA ASN A 441 1.94 -20.73 -18.10
C ASN A 441 3.01 -20.33 -17.07
N LEU A 442 2.89 -19.14 -16.49
CA LEU A 442 3.78 -18.70 -15.40
C LEU A 442 3.22 -19.19 -14.06
N THR A 443 3.91 -20.11 -13.41
CA THR A 443 3.62 -20.60 -12.05
C THR A 443 4.60 -20.03 -11.05
N THR A 444 4.15 -19.86 -9.80
CA THR A 444 4.96 -19.27 -8.72
C THR A 444 5.25 -20.31 -7.66
N LYS A 445 6.51 -20.40 -7.22
CA LYS A 445 6.93 -21.23 -6.09
C LYS A 445 7.40 -20.33 -4.95
N PRO A 446 6.86 -20.47 -3.72
CA PRO A 446 7.31 -19.67 -2.60
C PRO A 446 8.74 -20.05 -2.19
N ILE A 447 9.51 -19.06 -1.76
CA ILE A 447 10.82 -19.22 -1.14
C ILE A 447 10.81 -18.62 0.27
N ASN A 448 11.85 -18.87 1.07
CA ASN A 448 11.98 -18.29 2.40
C ASN A 448 11.94 -16.75 2.33
N GLY A 449 11.19 -16.18 3.26
CA GLY A 449 11.07 -14.74 3.46
C GLY A 449 11.58 -14.32 4.83
N ALA A 450 11.50 -13.02 5.10
CA ALA A 450 11.79 -12.49 6.43
C ALA A 450 10.95 -11.26 6.73
N ILE A 451 10.57 -11.13 7.99
CA ILE A 451 10.02 -9.90 8.56
C ILE A 451 11.22 -9.08 9.07
N PHE A 452 11.22 -7.81 8.72
CA PHE A 452 12.27 -6.88 9.12
C PHE A 452 11.69 -5.91 10.16
N ILE A 453 12.14 -6.03 11.42
CA ILE A 453 11.73 -5.15 12.52
C ILE A 453 12.96 -4.42 13.02
N PHE A 454 12.97 -3.09 12.94
CA PHE A 454 14.19 -2.31 13.12
C PHE A 454 14.00 -1.11 14.05
N ASN A 455 14.90 -0.94 15.02
CA ASN A 455 14.95 0.22 15.89
C ASN A 455 15.93 1.26 15.33
N PRO A 456 15.46 2.43 14.83
CA PRO A 456 16.32 3.43 14.18
C PRO A 456 17.24 4.16 15.16
N ARG A 457 16.96 4.12 16.46
CA ARG A 457 17.83 4.76 17.46
C ARG A 457 19.03 3.87 17.80
N THR A 458 18.80 2.60 18.07
CA THR A 458 19.85 1.67 18.54
C THR A 458 20.54 0.91 17.41
N GLY A 459 19.91 0.83 16.23
CA GLY A 459 20.41 -0.01 15.13
C GLY A 459 19.99 -1.48 15.24
N GLN A 460 19.27 -1.86 16.31
CA GLN A 460 18.86 -3.24 16.54
C GLN A 460 17.85 -3.71 15.48
N LEU A 461 18.16 -4.83 14.83
CA LEU A 461 17.32 -5.51 13.87
C LEU A 461 16.88 -6.87 14.45
N PHE A 462 15.57 -7.04 14.55
CA PHE A 462 14.94 -8.34 14.76
C PHE A 462 14.52 -8.89 13.40
N LEU A 463 15.31 -9.84 12.89
CA LEU A 463 15.07 -10.49 11.60
C LEU A 463 14.38 -11.83 11.83
N LYS A 464 13.06 -11.87 11.65
CA LYS A 464 12.29 -13.12 11.76
C LYS A 464 12.24 -13.81 10.40
N ILE A 465 12.86 -14.98 10.30
CA ILE A 465 12.84 -15.80 9.09
C ILE A 465 11.51 -16.55 9.01
N ILE A 466 10.84 -16.44 7.87
CA ILE A 466 9.60 -17.15 7.57
C ILE A 466 9.90 -18.26 6.56
N HIS A 467 9.86 -19.50 7.04
CA HIS A 467 10.14 -20.67 6.23
C HIS A 467 8.96 -21.01 5.29
N THR A 468 9.26 -21.67 4.16
CA THR A 468 8.26 -22.06 3.15
C THR A 468 7.12 -22.94 3.69
N SER A 469 7.35 -23.67 4.79
CA SER A 469 6.32 -24.50 5.43
C SER A 469 5.10 -23.70 5.91
N VAL A 470 5.26 -22.40 6.23
CA VAL A 470 4.15 -21.53 6.65
C VAL A 470 3.12 -21.33 5.53
N TRP A 471 3.55 -21.47 4.27
CA TRP A 471 2.69 -21.29 3.09
C TRP A 471 2.02 -22.58 2.64
N ALA A 472 2.41 -23.74 3.18
CA ALA A 472 1.93 -25.05 2.76
C ALA A 472 0.43 -25.20 3.05
N GLY A 473 -0.34 -25.64 2.04
CA GLY A 473 -1.79 -25.85 2.15
C GLY A 473 -2.64 -24.58 2.20
N GLN A 474 -2.03 -23.38 2.13
CA GLN A 474 -2.75 -22.11 2.24
C GLN A 474 -3.02 -21.47 0.87
N LYS A 475 -4.10 -20.69 0.78
CA LYS A 475 -4.46 -19.89 -0.40
C LYS A 475 -4.49 -18.40 -0.04
N ARG A 476 -4.42 -17.53 -1.05
CA ARG A 476 -4.37 -16.05 -0.88
C ARG A 476 -3.18 -15.58 -0.03
N LEU A 477 -2.00 -16.10 -0.37
CA LEU A 477 -0.76 -15.93 0.38
C LEU A 477 -0.35 -14.45 0.58
N GLY A 478 -0.68 -13.56 -0.36
CA GLY A 478 -0.40 -12.12 -0.21
C GLY A 478 -1.18 -11.44 0.94
N GLN A 479 -2.38 -11.94 1.27
CA GLN A 479 -3.09 -11.48 2.47
C GLN A 479 -2.52 -12.17 3.70
N LEU A 480 -2.33 -13.50 3.65
CA LEU A 480 -1.79 -14.28 4.76
C LEU A 480 -0.45 -13.74 5.25
N ALA A 481 0.43 -13.31 4.33
CA ALA A 481 1.72 -12.72 4.66
C ALA A 481 1.59 -11.55 5.66
N LYS A 482 0.67 -10.62 5.40
CA LYS A 482 0.45 -9.44 6.26
C LYS A 482 -0.06 -9.82 7.65
N TRP A 483 -0.99 -10.78 7.71
CA TRP A 483 -1.53 -11.29 8.98
C TRP A 483 -0.48 -12.04 9.78
N LYS A 484 0.32 -12.89 9.13
CA LYS A 484 1.45 -13.57 9.77
C LYS A 484 2.53 -12.60 10.24
N THR A 485 2.81 -11.54 9.49
CA THR A 485 3.69 -10.46 9.95
C THR A 485 3.17 -9.83 11.23
N ALA A 486 1.89 -9.44 11.28
CA ALA A 486 1.30 -8.81 12.46
C ALA A 486 1.27 -9.75 13.68
N GLU A 487 0.99 -11.03 13.46
CA GLU A 487 1.03 -12.08 14.50
C GLU A 487 2.43 -12.23 15.11
N GLU A 488 3.47 -12.33 14.27
CA GLU A 488 4.86 -12.47 14.74
C GLU A 488 5.38 -11.18 15.41
N VAL A 489 4.98 -10.00 14.93
CA VAL A 489 5.28 -8.72 15.59
C VAL A 489 4.65 -8.66 16.97
N ALA A 490 3.37 -9.02 17.10
CA ALA A 490 2.68 -9.07 18.39
C ALA A 490 3.31 -10.11 19.33
N ALA A 491 3.70 -11.27 18.82
CA ALA A 491 4.39 -12.30 19.59
C ALA A 491 5.76 -11.81 20.11
N LEU A 492 6.53 -11.08 19.28
CA LEU A 492 7.79 -10.47 19.70
C LEU A 492 7.56 -9.46 20.83
N ILE A 493 6.57 -8.57 20.72
CA ILE A 493 6.26 -7.59 21.76
C ILE A 493 5.90 -8.29 23.08
N ARG A 494 5.11 -9.37 23.03
CA ARG A 494 4.78 -10.18 24.22
C ARG A 494 6.00 -10.85 24.86
N SER A 495 7.04 -11.14 24.09
CA SER A 495 8.28 -11.75 24.61
C SER A 495 9.22 -10.76 25.30
N LEU A 496 9.01 -9.45 25.11
CA LEU A 496 9.84 -8.40 25.69
C LEU A 496 9.24 -7.88 27.01
N PRO A 497 10.09 -7.55 28.00
CA PRO A 497 9.69 -6.79 29.19
C PRO A 497 9.03 -5.47 28.81
N VAL A 498 8.13 -4.97 29.67
CA VAL A 498 7.33 -3.75 29.40
C VAL A 498 8.19 -2.50 29.17
N GLU A 499 9.39 -2.47 29.75
CA GLU A 499 10.38 -1.39 29.60
C GLU A 499 11.00 -1.35 28.20
N GLU A 500 11.09 -2.50 27.54
CA GLU A 500 11.67 -2.65 26.19
C GLU A 500 10.60 -2.65 25.08
N GLN A 501 9.33 -2.65 25.44
CA GLN A 501 8.23 -2.62 24.48
C GLN A 501 8.21 -1.27 23.72
N PRO A 502 7.95 -1.29 22.40
CA PRO A 502 7.89 -0.08 21.60
C PRO A 502 6.70 0.77 22.03
N LYS A 503 6.88 2.09 22.07
CA LYS A 503 5.78 3.06 22.21
C LYS A 503 5.15 3.40 20.86
N GLN A 504 5.92 3.28 19.77
CA GLN A 504 5.42 3.50 18.41
C GLN A 504 5.93 2.43 17.45
N ILE A 505 5.07 1.99 16.55
CA ILE A 505 5.38 1.09 15.43
C ILE A 505 5.04 1.81 14.14
N ILE A 506 6.04 1.95 13.27
CA ILE A 506 5.92 2.60 11.97
C ILE A 506 5.94 1.53 10.88
N VAL A 507 4.88 1.47 10.08
CA VAL A 507 4.80 0.52 8.96
C VAL A 507 5.22 1.19 7.66
N THR A 508 6.04 0.48 6.86
CA THR A 508 6.45 0.95 5.53
C THR A 508 5.31 0.91 4.51
N ARG A 509 4.34 0.00 4.71
CA ARG A 509 3.25 -0.24 3.75
C ARG A 509 1.90 -0.17 4.44
N LYS A 510 0.99 0.66 3.90
CA LYS A 510 -0.37 0.88 4.44
C LYS A 510 -1.17 -0.41 4.67
N GLY A 511 -0.90 -1.45 3.89
CA GLY A 511 -1.56 -2.75 4.03
C GLY A 511 -1.29 -3.47 5.36
N MET A 512 -0.29 -3.04 6.13
CA MET A 512 0.06 -3.58 7.45
C MET A 512 -0.64 -2.88 8.63
N LEU A 513 -1.27 -1.72 8.40
CA LEU A 513 -1.99 -0.99 9.46
C LEU A 513 -3.13 -1.85 10.03
N ASP A 514 -4.09 -2.27 9.19
CA ASP A 514 -5.25 -3.03 9.68
C ASP A 514 -4.86 -4.32 10.43
N PRO A 515 -3.93 -5.17 9.93
CA PRO A 515 -3.55 -6.38 10.67
C PRO A 515 -2.88 -6.08 12.02
N LEU A 516 -2.01 -5.07 12.10
CA LEU A 516 -1.33 -4.71 13.35
C LEU A 516 -2.30 -4.12 14.37
N GLU A 517 -3.20 -3.22 13.96
CA GLU A 517 -4.26 -2.69 14.85
C GLU A 517 -5.07 -3.81 15.51
N VAL A 518 -5.34 -4.88 14.75
CA VAL A 518 -6.13 -6.02 15.23
C VAL A 518 -5.34 -6.93 16.15
N HIS A 519 -4.05 -7.13 15.90
CA HIS A 519 -3.19 -8.01 16.69
C HIS A 519 -2.62 -7.32 17.94
N LEU A 520 -2.58 -5.98 17.97
CA LEU A 520 -2.07 -5.17 19.06
C LEU A 520 -3.17 -4.57 19.96
N LEU A 521 -4.41 -5.09 19.90
CA LEU A 521 -5.48 -4.65 20.80
C LEU A 521 -5.13 -4.89 22.28
N ASP A 522 -4.32 -5.90 22.58
CA ASP A 522 -3.81 -6.16 23.94
C ASP A 522 -2.80 -5.11 24.40
N PHE A 523 -2.33 -4.24 23.50
CA PHE A 523 -1.31 -3.22 23.72
C PHE A 523 -1.82 -1.82 23.35
N PRO A 524 -2.80 -1.26 24.10
CA PRO A 524 -3.45 0.00 23.74
C PRO A 524 -2.52 1.22 23.74
N ASN A 525 -1.38 1.13 24.42
CA ASN A 525 -0.40 2.21 24.54
C ASN A 525 0.59 2.30 23.36
N ILE A 526 0.52 1.36 22.40
CA ILE A 526 1.42 1.34 21.24
C ILE A 526 0.76 2.05 20.08
N VAL A 527 1.36 3.16 19.63
CA VAL A 527 0.89 3.93 18.48
C VAL A 527 1.31 3.24 17.18
N ILE A 528 0.37 3.02 16.26
CA ILE A 528 0.64 2.43 14.94
C ILE A 528 0.54 3.53 13.89
N LYS A 529 1.67 3.88 13.27
CA LYS A 529 1.77 5.00 12.31
C LYS A 529 2.17 4.50 10.92
N GLY A 530 1.57 5.09 9.89
CA GLY A 530 2.00 4.88 8.50
C GLY A 530 3.20 5.75 8.14
N SER A 531 3.99 5.35 7.15
CA SER A 531 5.02 6.22 6.54
C SER A 531 4.64 6.63 5.12
N GLU A 532 4.85 7.90 4.80
CA GLU A 532 4.86 8.41 3.43
C GLU A 532 6.22 8.20 2.75
N LEU A 533 7.28 8.03 3.54
CA LEU A 533 8.64 7.78 3.06
C LEU A 533 8.77 6.32 2.60
N GLN A 534 9.16 6.10 1.35
CA GLN A 534 9.44 4.75 0.85
C GLN A 534 10.87 4.33 1.21
N LEU A 535 11.08 3.93 2.47
CA LEU A 535 12.40 3.51 2.96
C LEU A 535 12.86 2.19 2.30
N PRO A 536 14.16 2.01 2.00
CA PRO A 536 14.67 0.92 1.17
C PRO A 536 15.06 -0.33 1.99
N PHE A 537 14.35 -0.64 3.06
CA PHE A 537 14.70 -1.78 3.94
C PHE A 537 14.74 -3.13 3.20
N GLN A 538 13.91 -3.29 2.17
CA GLN A 538 13.97 -4.45 1.27
C GLN A 538 15.35 -4.70 0.64
N ALA A 539 16.17 -3.67 0.45
CA ALA A 539 17.50 -3.81 -0.12
C ALA A 539 18.51 -4.42 0.85
N CYS A 540 18.21 -4.42 2.15
CA CYS A 540 19.07 -5.03 3.17
C CYS A 540 19.29 -6.52 2.90
N LEU A 541 18.28 -7.20 2.36
CA LEU A 541 18.34 -8.61 1.99
C LEU A 541 19.23 -8.93 0.77
N LYS A 542 19.72 -7.90 0.06
CA LYS A 542 20.72 -8.06 -1.00
C LYS A 542 22.15 -8.17 -0.45
N VAL A 543 22.33 -7.94 0.85
CA VAL A 543 23.58 -8.22 1.57
C VAL A 543 23.68 -9.73 1.77
N GLU A 544 24.81 -10.30 1.38
CA GLU A 544 25.06 -11.75 1.34
C GLU A 544 24.83 -12.40 2.70
N LYS A 545 25.26 -11.76 3.79
CA LYS A 545 25.10 -12.25 5.17
C LYS A 545 23.62 -12.56 5.49
N PHE A 546 22.70 -11.67 5.09
CA PHE A 546 21.27 -11.88 5.32
C PHE A 546 20.62 -12.79 4.28
N GLY A 547 20.98 -12.60 3.00
CA GLY A 547 20.45 -13.41 1.90
C GLY A 547 20.72 -14.89 2.08
N ASP A 548 21.96 -15.26 2.39
CA ASP A 548 22.38 -16.65 2.60
C ASP A 548 21.73 -17.26 3.84
N LEU A 549 21.66 -16.49 4.95
CA LEU A 549 21.04 -16.94 6.19
C LEU A 549 19.57 -17.32 5.98
N ILE A 550 18.82 -16.49 5.25
CA ILE A 550 17.41 -16.75 4.97
C ILE A 550 17.22 -17.92 4.02
N LEU A 551 18.06 -18.05 2.99
CA LEU A 551 17.96 -19.14 2.03
C LEU A 551 18.36 -20.50 2.63
N LYS A 552 19.31 -20.53 3.57
CA LYS A 552 19.79 -21.75 4.24
C LYS A 552 18.92 -22.19 5.42
N ALA A 553 18.04 -21.34 5.92
CA ALA A 553 17.18 -21.66 7.06
C ALA A 553 16.20 -22.81 6.74
N THR A 554 16.17 -23.81 7.62
CA THR A 554 15.28 -24.98 7.54
C THR A 554 14.00 -24.84 8.36
N GLU A 555 13.97 -23.88 9.29
CA GLU A 555 12.84 -23.61 10.18
C GLU A 555 12.65 -22.10 10.43
N PRO A 556 11.46 -21.66 10.90
CA PRO A 556 11.25 -20.27 11.30
C PRO A 556 12.05 -19.94 12.56
N GLN A 557 12.92 -18.94 12.49
CA GLN A 557 13.76 -18.52 13.62
C GLN A 557 13.89 -16.99 13.67
N MET A 558 14.10 -16.45 14.88
CA MET A 558 14.37 -15.04 15.11
C MET A 558 15.88 -14.84 15.24
N VAL A 559 16.45 -13.89 14.49
CA VAL A 559 17.88 -13.58 14.54
C VAL A 559 18.08 -12.10 14.83
N LEU A 560 18.93 -11.81 15.80
CA LEU A 560 19.26 -10.45 16.23
C LEU A 560 20.51 -9.95 15.51
N PHE A 561 20.46 -8.72 15.02
CA PHE A 561 21.59 -8.01 14.43
C PHE A 561 21.62 -6.56 14.92
N ASN A 562 22.77 -5.90 14.74
CA ASN A 562 22.87 -4.45 14.86
C ASN A 562 23.33 -3.87 13.52
N LEU A 563 22.46 -3.16 12.82
CA LEU A 563 22.75 -2.59 11.49
C LEU A 563 23.72 -1.41 11.54
N TYR A 564 24.01 -0.85 12.71
CA TYR A 564 25.01 0.20 12.88
C TYR A 564 26.38 -0.33 13.24
N ASP A 565 26.53 -1.64 13.45
CA ASP A 565 27.77 -2.24 13.95
C ASP A 565 28.27 -1.48 15.20
N ASP A 566 29.33 -0.69 15.06
CA ASP A 566 29.93 0.13 16.11
C ASP A 566 29.86 1.65 15.88
N TRP A 567 29.14 2.12 14.85
CA TRP A 567 29.08 3.54 14.46
C TRP A 567 28.61 4.48 15.58
N LEU A 568 27.76 4.01 16.49
CA LEU A 568 27.24 4.81 17.60
C LEU A 568 28.34 5.26 18.60
N LYS A 569 29.56 4.74 18.49
CA LYS A 569 30.72 5.22 19.27
C LYS A 569 31.25 6.55 18.75
N THR A 570 31.20 6.80 17.43
CA THR A 570 31.78 7.99 16.80
C THR A 570 30.73 8.97 16.28
N ILE A 571 29.54 8.49 15.92
CA ILE A 571 28.47 9.30 15.33
C ILE A 571 27.13 9.12 16.05
N SER A 572 26.22 10.08 15.87
CA SER A 572 24.89 10.05 16.48
C SER A 572 23.95 9.05 15.80
N SER A 573 22.89 8.63 16.49
CA SER A 573 21.86 7.75 15.90
C SER A 573 21.21 8.34 14.64
N TYR A 574 21.02 9.66 14.60
CA TYR A 574 20.47 10.36 13.43
C TYR A 574 21.37 10.21 12.20
N THR A 575 22.68 10.38 12.39
CA THR A 575 23.67 10.29 11.31
C THR A 575 23.91 8.84 10.91
N ALA A 576 23.96 7.91 11.87
CA ALA A 576 24.05 6.47 11.61
C ALA A 576 22.85 5.95 10.80
N PHE A 577 21.62 6.37 11.13
CA PHE A 577 20.44 6.03 10.35
C PHE A 577 20.51 6.62 8.94
N SER A 578 20.93 7.88 8.79
CA SER A 578 21.07 8.53 7.49
C SER A 578 22.10 7.81 6.60
N ARG A 579 23.24 7.42 7.16
CA ARG A 579 24.26 6.57 6.51
C ARG A 579 23.66 5.24 6.06
N LEU A 580 22.93 4.55 6.94
CA LEU A 580 22.26 3.29 6.61
C LEU A 580 21.27 3.46 5.44
N ILE A 581 20.44 4.49 5.45
CA ILE A 581 19.49 4.76 4.36
C ILE A 581 20.22 5.05 3.05
N LEU A 582 21.30 5.83 3.06
CA LEU A 582 22.16 6.06 1.90
C LEU A 582 22.70 4.75 1.30
N ILE A 583 23.25 3.88 2.14
CA ILE A 583 23.78 2.58 1.71
C ILE A 583 22.67 1.71 1.12
N LEU A 584 21.55 1.54 1.85
CA LEU A 584 20.44 0.71 1.40
C LEU A 584 19.79 1.25 0.12
N ARG A 585 19.69 2.57 -0.04
CA ARG A 585 19.17 3.20 -1.25
C ARG A 585 20.10 2.96 -2.44
N ALA A 586 21.41 3.10 -2.25
CA ALA A 586 22.39 2.79 -3.30
C ALA A 586 22.33 1.31 -3.72
N LEU A 587 22.23 0.38 -2.76
CA LEU A 587 22.03 -1.06 -3.04
C LEU A 587 20.68 -1.37 -3.72
N HIS A 588 19.65 -0.56 -3.43
CA HIS A 588 18.36 -0.67 -4.11
C HIS A 588 18.48 -0.28 -5.58
N VAL A 589 19.13 0.87 -5.85
CA VAL A 589 19.30 1.47 -7.17
C VAL A 589 20.28 0.70 -8.05
N ASN A 590 21.52 0.50 -7.57
CA ASN A 590 22.56 -0.21 -8.30
C ASN A 590 23.41 -1.03 -7.33
N ASN A 591 23.00 -2.28 -7.16
CA ASN A 591 23.62 -3.22 -6.23
C ASN A 591 25.11 -3.44 -6.52
N ASP A 592 25.46 -3.65 -7.80
CA ASP A 592 26.82 -3.99 -8.21
C ASP A 592 27.79 -2.83 -7.91
N ARG A 593 27.45 -1.61 -8.34
CA ARG A 593 28.31 -0.44 -8.14
C ARG A 593 28.38 -0.01 -6.68
N ALA A 594 27.28 -0.12 -5.93
CA ALA A 594 27.28 0.16 -4.50
C ALA A 594 28.19 -0.79 -3.72
N LYS A 595 28.21 -2.10 -4.06
CA LYS A 595 29.12 -3.07 -3.45
C LYS A 595 30.60 -2.78 -3.76
N VAL A 596 30.90 -2.35 -4.98
CA VAL A 596 32.26 -1.92 -5.37
C VAL A 596 32.69 -0.69 -4.56
N ILE A 597 31.80 0.27 -4.35
CA ILE A 597 32.07 1.45 -3.51
C ILE A 597 32.33 1.07 -2.06
N LEU A 598 31.56 0.12 -1.51
CA LEU A 598 31.72 -0.33 -0.13
C LEU A 598 33.01 -1.15 0.06
N LYS A 599 33.43 -1.94 -0.93
CA LYS A 599 34.62 -2.79 -0.86
C LYS A 599 35.53 -2.57 -2.08
N PRO A 600 36.24 -1.42 -2.15
CA PRO A 600 37.04 -1.06 -3.32
C PRO A 600 38.38 -1.79 -3.37
N ASP A 601 38.90 -2.25 -2.23
CA ASP A 601 40.19 -2.93 -2.13
C ASP A 601 40.11 -4.14 -1.17
N LYS A 602 41.06 -5.08 -1.28
CA LYS A 602 41.14 -6.27 -0.42
C LYS A 602 41.50 -5.91 1.04
N THR A 603 42.13 -4.76 1.24
CA THR A 603 42.53 -4.24 2.56
C THR A 603 41.33 -3.86 3.43
N THR A 604 40.18 -3.51 2.83
CA THR A 604 38.96 -3.18 3.57
C THR A 604 38.20 -4.44 3.98
N ILE A 605 38.53 -4.93 5.17
CA ILE A 605 37.90 -6.12 5.76
C ILE A 605 36.56 -5.77 6.41
N THR A 606 35.63 -6.72 6.38
CA THR A 606 34.43 -6.71 7.23
C THR A 606 34.66 -7.71 8.33
N GLU A 607 34.54 -7.27 9.59
CA GLU A 607 34.69 -8.19 10.72
C GLU A 607 33.59 -9.26 10.72
N PRO A 608 33.84 -10.48 11.20
CA PRO A 608 32.86 -11.57 11.14
C PRO A 608 31.53 -11.24 11.84
N HIS A 609 31.58 -10.45 12.91
CA HIS A 609 30.41 -10.03 13.66
C HIS A 609 29.76 -8.77 13.09
N HIS A 610 30.47 -7.99 12.27
CA HIS A 610 29.93 -6.81 11.58
C HIS A 610 29.22 -7.14 10.27
N ILE A 611 28.43 -6.19 9.78
CA ILE A 611 27.71 -6.28 8.50
C ILE A 611 28.43 -5.43 7.45
N TRP A 612 28.89 -4.24 7.84
CA TRP A 612 29.51 -3.27 6.96
C TRP A 612 31.05 -3.35 7.04
N PRO A 613 31.78 -2.89 6.01
CA PRO A 613 33.23 -2.77 6.06
C PRO A 613 33.67 -1.88 7.22
N THR A 614 34.74 -2.27 7.92
CA THR A 614 35.33 -1.44 8.98
C THR A 614 36.15 -0.34 8.34
N LEU A 615 35.65 0.90 8.39
CA LEU A 615 36.26 2.09 7.80
C LEU A 615 36.42 3.19 8.86
N THR A 616 37.38 4.08 8.65
CA THR A 616 37.53 5.31 9.44
C THR A 616 36.46 6.35 9.09
N ASP A 617 36.21 7.33 9.97
CA ASP A 617 35.20 8.36 9.72
C ASP A 617 35.48 9.19 8.44
N GLU A 618 36.75 9.43 8.11
CA GLU A 618 37.17 10.14 6.88
C GLU A 618 36.90 9.32 5.61
N GLU A 619 37.11 8.00 5.67
CA GLU A 619 36.76 7.10 4.57
C GLU A 619 35.25 6.99 4.39
N TRP A 620 34.49 6.96 5.49
CA TRP A 620 33.03 6.98 5.45
C TRP A 620 32.49 8.21 4.74
N ILE A 621 33.04 9.40 4.99
CA ILE A 621 32.62 10.63 4.30
C ILE A 621 32.79 10.49 2.78
N LYS A 622 33.92 9.94 2.32
CA LYS A 622 34.19 9.72 0.89
C LYS A 622 33.22 8.72 0.28
N VAL A 623 32.96 7.61 0.98
CA VAL A 623 32.00 6.59 0.57
C VAL A 623 30.58 7.15 0.50
N GLU A 624 30.15 7.91 1.51
CA GLU A 624 28.82 8.54 1.56
C GLU A 624 28.58 9.48 0.37
N VAL A 625 29.59 10.29 0.00
CA VAL A 625 29.52 11.16 -1.18
C VAL A 625 29.35 10.33 -2.45
N GLN A 626 30.13 9.26 -2.62
CA GLN A 626 30.02 8.38 -3.80
C GLN A 626 28.66 7.69 -3.89
N LEU A 627 28.09 7.25 -2.76
CA LEU A 627 26.77 6.64 -2.71
C LEU A 627 25.67 7.65 -3.05
N LYS A 628 25.76 8.87 -2.50
CA LYS A 628 24.85 9.98 -2.84
C LYS A 628 24.88 10.28 -4.34
N ASP A 629 26.06 10.43 -4.91
CA ASP A 629 26.23 10.76 -6.34
C ASP A 629 25.70 9.63 -7.24
N LEU A 630 25.86 8.37 -6.83
CA LEU A 630 25.28 7.22 -7.53
C LEU A 630 23.75 7.27 -7.55
N ILE A 631 23.11 7.59 -6.41
CA ILE A 631 21.65 7.69 -6.30
C ILE A 631 21.13 8.85 -7.18
N LEU A 632 21.77 10.02 -7.08
CA LEU A 632 21.37 11.21 -7.84
C LEU A 632 21.59 11.01 -9.35
N ALA A 633 22.69 10.38 -9.76
CA ALA A 633 22.96 10.10 -11.17
C ALA A 633 21.91 9.15 -11.78
N ASP A 634 21.46 8.14 -11.04
CA ASP A 634 20.38 7.26 -11.49
C ASP A 634 19.03 8.00 -11.59
N TYR A 635 18.71 8.83 -10.59
CA TYR A 635 17.51 9.67 -10.62
C TYR A 635 17.51 10.63 -11.81
N GLY A 636 18.62 11.34 -12.02
CA GLY A 636 18.79 12.27 -13.13
C GLY A 636 18.68 11.57 -14.49
N LYS A 637 19.26 10.37 -14.62
CA LYS A 637 19.17 9.57 -15.85
C LYS A 637 17.76 9.05 -16.12
N LYS A 638 17.02 8.62 -15.09
CA LYS A 638 15.64 8.11 -15.25
C LYS A 638 14.62 9.21 -15.55
N ASN A 639 14.79 10.37 -14.92
CA ASN A 639 13.84 11.48 -15.05
C ASN A 639 14.30 12.55 -16.06
N ASN A 640 15.45 12.37 -16.70
CA ASN A 640 16.09 13.34 -17.59
C ASN A 640 16.25 14.73 -16.93
N VAL A 641 16.72 14.74 -15.69
CA VAL A 641 16.95 15.95 -14.89
C VAL A 641 18.44 16.13 -14.63
N ASN A 642 18.95 17.35 -14.82
CA ASN A 642 20.31 17.68 -14.41
C ASN A 642 20.39 17.70 -12.87
N VAL A 643 21.22 16.83 -12.29
CA VAL A 643 21.34 16.70 -10.82
C VAL A 643 21.81 17.99 -10.14
N ALA A 644 22.49 18.87 -10.87
CA ALA A 644 22.96 20.15 -10.35
C ALA A 644 21.83 21.17 -10.11
N SER A 645 20.65 20.99 -10.74
CA SER A 645 19.50 21.87 -10.53
C SER A 645 18.62 21.48 -9.34
N LEU A 646 18.99 20.43 -8.60
CA LEU A 646 18.24 19.97 -7.44
C LEU A 646 18.60 20.77 -6.18
N THR A 647 17.57 21.17 -5.45
CA THR A 647 17.71 21.80 -4.13
C THR A 647 18.08 20.78 -3.06
N GLN A 648 18.63 21.25 -1.93
CA GLN A 648 19.01 20.36 -0.82
C GLN A 648 17.81 19.60 -0.23
N SER A 649 16.61 20.22 -0.21
CA SER A 649 15.37 19.56 0.18
C SER A 649 14.97 18.46 -0.80
N GLU A 650 15.07 18.70 -2.11
CA GLU A 650 14.77 17.67 -3.13
C GLU A 650 15.77 16.51 -3.07
N ILE A 651 17.05 16.79 -2.86
CA ILE A 651 18.08 15.75 -2.67
C ILE A 651 17.72 14.86 -1.47
N ARG A 652 17.36 15.48 -0.34
CA ARG A 652 16.96 14.74 0.87
C ARG A 652 15.72 13.87 0.60
N ASP A 653 14.71 14.44 -0.04
CA ASP A 653 13.44 13.77 -0.31
C ASP A 653 13.63 12.60 -1.32
N ILE A 654 14.52 12.74 -2.32
CA ILE A 654 14.92 11.64 -3.22
C ILE A 654 15.58 10.49 -2.44
N ILE A 655 16.51 10.80 -1.53
CA ILE A 655 17.21 9.78 -0.73
C ILE A 655 16.24 9.07 0.22
N LEU A 656 15.29 9.80 0.81
CA LEU A 656 14.24 9.26 1.67
C LEU A 656 13.13 8.53 0.89
N GLY A 657 13.08 8.67 -0.44
CA GLY A 657 12.18 7.93 -1.33
C GLY A 657 10.81 8.59 -1.49
N MET A 658 10.72 9.91 -1.41
CA MET A 658 9.51 10.65 -1.78
C MET A 658 9.43 10.83 -3.30
N GLU A 659 8.21 10.80 -3.84
CA GLU A 659 7.96 11.09 -5.26
C GLU A 659 7.97 12.62 -5.47
N ILE A 660 8.99 13.12 -6.17
CA ILE A 660 9.12 14.54 -6.50
C ILE A 660 8.78 14.74 -7.97
N SER A 661 7.94 15.73 -8.27
CA SER A 661 7.71 16.19 -9.64
C SER A 661 8.99 16.77 -10.23
N ALA A 662 9.37 16.36 -11.44
CA ALA A 662 10.56 16.87 -12.11
C ALA A 662 10.55 18.42 -12.15
N PRO A 663 11.69 19.09 -11.90
CA PRO A 663 11.79 20.54 -11.94
C PRO A 663 11.35 21.09 -13.31
N SER A 664 10.68 22.25 -13.34
CA SER A 664 10.24 22.87 -14.59
C SER A 664 11.43 23.23 -15.50
N GLN A 665 11.24 23.13 -16.81
CA GLN A 665 12.29 23.41 -17.82
C GLN A 665 12.87 24.84 -17.69
N GLN A 666 12.08 25.81 -17.25
CA GLN A 666 12.55 27.17 -16.96
C GLN A 666 13.61 27.21 -15.84
N ARG A 667 13.45 26.43 -14.77
CA ARG A 667 14.45 26.34 -13.69
C ARG A 667 15.75 25.68 -14.16
N GLN A 668 15.64 24.68 -15.04
CA GLN A 668 16.79 24.01 -15.62
C GLN A 668 17.62 24.97 -16.49
N GLN A 669 16.97 25.81 -17.29
CA GLN A 669 17.63 26.83 -18.12
C GLN A 669 18.35 27.89 -17.28
N ILE A 670 17.74 28.36 -16.18
CA ILE A 670 18.35 29.36 -15.29
C ILE A 670 19.62 28.78 -14.63
N ALA A 671 19.57 27.53 -14.15
CA ALA A 671 20.74 26.87 -13.56
C ALA A 671 21.86 26.62 -14.58
N GLU A 672 21.54 26.32 -15.84
CA GLU A 672 22.52 26.22 -16.93
C GLU A 672 23.18 27.57 -17.24
N ILE A 673 22.42 28.67 -17.24
CA ILE A 673 22.93 30.03 -17.44
C ILE A 673 23.86 30.45 -16.29
N GLU A 674 23.50 30.16 -15.03
CA GLU A 674 24.36 30.42 -13.87
C GLU A 674 25.65 29.58 -13.93
N LYS A 675 25.56 28.34 -14.40
CA LYS A 675 26.74 27.46 -14.56
C LYS A 675 27.67 27.95 -15.68
N GLN A 676 27.13 28.40 -16.81
CA GLN A 676 27.92 29.03 -17.88
C GLN A 676 28.63 30.31 -17.39
N THR A 677 28.00 31.07 -16.50
CA THR A 677 28.57 32.29 -15.91
C THR A 677 29.73 31.96 -14.95
N LYS A 678 29.64 30.84 -14.22
CA LYS A 678 30.75 30.34 -13.36
C LYS A 678 31.87 29.67 -14.16
N GLU A 679 31.56 28.87 -15.18
CA GLU A 679 32.56 28.20 -16.02
C GLU A 679 33.39 29.19 -16.87
N GLN A 680 32.85 30.37 -17.20
CA GLN A 680 33.61 31.45 -17.84
C GLN A 680 34.73 32.06 -16.98
N SER A 681 34.77 31.79 -15.68
CA SER A 681 35.76 32.37 -14.76
C SER A 681 37.00 31.50 -14.48
N GLN A 682 37.08 30.26 -15.00
CA GLN A 682 38.19 29.33 -14.69
C GLN A 682 38.62 28.40 -15.85
N LEU A 683 39.02 28.94 -17.01
CA LEU A 683 39.67 28.11 -18.04
C LEU A 683 40.97 28.75 -18.54
N THR A 684 42.10 28.19 -18.11
CA THR A 684 43.38 28.28 -18.83
C THR A 684 43.92 26.85 -18.97
N ALA A 685 43.78 26.26 -20.15
CA ALA A 685 44.27 24.91 -20.45
C ALA A 685 45.79 24.96 -20.68
N THR A 686 46.55 24.08 -20.03
CA THR A 686 48.00 23.98 -20.23
C THR A 686 48.30 22.69 -21.00
N GLN A 687 48.98 22.81 -22.14
CA GLN A 687 49.38 21.68 -22.98
C GLN A 687 50.76 21.17 -22.57
N THR A 688 50.91 19.88 -22.30
CA THR A 688 52.19 19.23 -21.98
C THR A 688 52.55 18.20 -23.05
N ARG A 689 53.79 18.25 -23.55
CA ARG A 689 54.34 17.37 -24.60
C ARG A 689 55.27 16.34 -23.95
N THR A 690 55.00 15.05 -24.14
CA THR A 690 55.84 13.95 -23.65
C THR A 690 56.05 12.88 -24.71
N VAL A 691 57.13 12.10 -24.60
CA VAL A 691 57.55 11.10 -25.60
C VAL A 691 57.52 9.71 -24.99
N ASN A 692 56.97 8.71 -25.71
CA ASN A 692 56.96 7.31 -25.25
C ASN A 692 58.34 6.63 -25.45
N LYS A 693 58.53 5.42 -24.91
CA LYS A 693 59.79 4.62 -25.06
C LYS A 693 60.14 4.23 -26.51
N HIS A 694 59.23 4.43 -27.46
CA HIS A 694 59.42 4.18 -28.90
C HIS A 694 59.61 5.47 -29.71
N GLY A 695 59.66 6.65 -29.07
CA GLY A 695 59.98 7.92 -29.74
C GLY A 695 58.77 8.70 -30.28
N ASP A 696 57.54 8.24 -30.06
CA ASP A 696 56.34 8.96 -30.52
C ASP A 696 55.95 10.07 -29.54
N GLU A 697 55.66 11.25 -30.09
CA GLU A 697 55.25 12.42 -29.32
C GLU A 697 53.75 12.41 -29.00
N ILE A 698 53.42 12.63 -27.73
CA ILE A 698 52.05 12.75 -27.24
C ILE A 698 51.87 14.16 -26.67
N ILE A 699 50.93 14.92 -27.25
CA ILE A 699 50.52 16.25 -26.77
C ILE A 699 49.21 16.07 -26.00
N THR A 700 49.22 16.43 -24.71
CA THR A 700 48.03 16.31 -23.84
C THR A 700 47.66 17.69 -23.30
N SER A 701 46.39 18.08 -23.48
CA SER A 701 45.84 19.34 -22.94
C SER A 701 45.17 19.04 -21.60
N THR A 702 45.68 19.64 -20.51
CA THR A 702 45.11 19.50 -19.15
C THR A 702 44.44 20.80 -18.72
N THR A 703 43.23 20.71 -18.16
CA THR A 703 42.40 21.85 -17.75
C THR A 703 42.28 22.02 -16.23
N SER A 704 42.83 21.11 -15.42
CA SER A 704 42.70 21.10 -13.96
C SER A 704 44.00 20.67 -13.26
N ASN A 705 44.36 21.35 -12.15
CA ASN A 705 45.55 21.04 -11.33
C ASN A 705 45.51 19.66 -10.64
N TYR A 706 44.35 19.00 -10.57
CA TYR A 706 44.19 17.67 -9.96
C TYR A 706 44.65 16.53 -10.88
N GLU A 707 44.50 16.71 -12.20
CA GLU A 707 44.89 15.71 -13.21
C GLU A 707 46.41 15.58 -13.32
N THR A 708 47.18 16.56 -12.86
CA THR A 708 48.65 16.57 -12.88
C THR A 708 49.28 15.61 -11.86
N GLN A 709 48.57 15.20 -10.80
CA GLN A 709 49.13 14.39 -9.71
C GLN A 709 48.79 12.89 -9.79
N THR A 710 47.75 12.49 -10.52
CA THR A 710 47.29 11.10 -10.55
C THR A 710 47.25 10.57 -11.99
N PHE A 711 48.37 10.01 -12.44
CA PHE A 711 48.45 9.32 -13.72
C PHE A 711 47.74 7.96 -13.61
N SER A 712 46.44 7.89 -13.94
CA SER A 712 45.71 6.63 -14.05
C SER A 712 45.70 6.15 -15.51
N SER A 713 46.39 5.05 -15.80
CA SER A 713 46.23 4.35 -17.08
C SER A 713 44.76 3.98 -17.28
N LYS A 714 44.20 4.21 -18.48
CA LYS A 714 42.79 3.94 -18.86
C LYS A 714 42.34 2.45 -18.76
N THR A 715 43.15 1.58 -18.17
CA THR A 715 42.98 0.13 -18.05
C THR A 715 43.34 -0.38 -16.65
N GLU A 716 42.67 0.12 -15.61
CA GLU A 716 42.75 -0.49 -14.28
C GLU A 716 42.14 -1.91 -14.30
N TRP A 717 42.99 -2.93 -14.28
CA TRP A 717 42.58 -4.33 -14.27
C TRP A 717 42.03 -4.77 -12.91
N ARG A 718 42.43 -4.11 -11.81
CA ARG A 718 42.01 -4.44 -10.44
C ARG A 718 40.52 -4.22 -10.22
N VAL A 719 40.02 -3.04 -10.60
CA VAL A 719 38.59 -2.70 -10.51
C VAL A 719 37.74 -3.68 -11.34
N ARG A 720 38.24 -4.08 -12.52
CA ARG A 720 37.58 -5.08 -13.36
C ARG A 720 37.58 -6.46 -12.73
N ALA A 721 38.69 -6.91 -12.16
CA ALA A 721 38.78 -8.19 -11.47
C ALA A 721 37.82 -8.30 -10.28
N ILE A 722 37.69 -7.23 -9.47
CA ILE A 722 36.73 -7.17 -8.36
C ILE A 722 35.29 -7.21 -8.91
N SER A 723 35.01 -6.45 -9.97
CA SER A 723 33.68 -6.42 -10.58
C SER A 723 33.28 -7.76 -11.22
N ALA A 724 34.24 -8.49 -11.79
CA ALA A 724 34.02 -9.82 -12.36
C ALA A 724 33.62 -10.87 -11.30
N ALA A 725 34.04 -10.71 -10.04
CA ALA A 725 33.62 -11.59 -8.95
C ALA A 725 32.09 -11.62 -8.75
N ASN A 726 31.39 -10.54 -9.14
CA ASN A 726 29.94 -10.42 -9.03
C ASN A 726 29.16 -11.00 -10.22
N LEU A 727 29.83 -11.50 -11.28
CA LEU A 727 29.15 -12.05 -12.47
C LEU A 727 28.21 -13.22 -12.17
N HIS A 728 28.48 -13.97 -11.09
CA HIS A 728 27.62 -15.05 -10.64
C HIS A 728 26.17 -14.59 -10.33
N LEU A 729 25.97 -13.32 -9.92
CA LEU A 729 24.65 -12.75 -9.64
C LEU A 729 23.80 -12.63 -10.92
N ARG A 730 24.43 -12.36 -12.07
CA ARG A 730 23.73 -12.25 -13.36
C ARG A 730 23.12 -13.58 -13.82
N THR A 731 23.69 -14.70 -13.36
CA THR A 731 23.20 -16.05 -13.71
C THR A 731 21.82 -16.40 -13.14
N ASN A 732 21.28 -15.57 -12.24
CA ASN A 732 19.94 -15.73 -11.69
C ASN A 732 18.85 -15.24 -12.64
N HIS A 733 19.17 -14.31 -13.55
CA HIS A 733 18.23 -13.71 -14.49
C HIS A 733 18.73 -13.92 -15.93
N ILE A 734 18.43 -15.10 -16.48
CA ILE A 734 18.81 -15.47 -17.85
C ILE A 734 17.60 -15.27 -18.74
N TYR A 735 17.75 -14.42 -19.76
CA TYR A 735 16.77 -14.24 -20.82
C TYR A 735 17.26 -14.98 -22.06
N VAL A 736 16.36 -15.71 -22.71
CA VAL A 736 16.63 -16.42 -23.96
C VAL A 736 15.73 -15.78 -25.01
N SER A 737 16.31 -15.34 -26.13
CA SER A 737 15.51 -14.81 -27.24
C SER A 737 14.60 -15.93 -27.78
N SER A 738 13.31 -15.63 -27.94
CA SER A 738 12.34 -16.58 -28.46
C SER A 738 11.67 -15.98 -29.70
N ASP A 739 12.27 -16.22 -30.87
CA ASP A 739 11.63 -16.01 -32.16
C ASP A 739 10.84 -17.26 -32.59
N ASP A 740 9.94 -17.13 -33.57
CA ASP A 740 9.11 -18.22 -34.07
C ASP A 740 9.96 -19.44 -34.50
N ILE A 741 9.65 -20.60 -33.91
CA ILE A 741 10.36 -21.85 -34.17
C ILE A 741 10.04 -22.30 -35.60
N LYS A 742 11.04 -22.31 -36.48
CA LYS A 742 10.91 -22.93 -37.81
C LYS A 742 10.93 -24.45 -37.64
N GLU A 743 9.88 -25.14 -38.11
CA GLU A 743 9.77 -26.62 -38.04
C GLU A 743 10.90 -27.37 -38.75
N THR A 744 11.67 -26.69 -39.61
CA THR A 744 12.79 -27.26 -40.37
C THR A 744 14.18 -27.01 -39.74
N GLY A 745 14.29 -26.22 -38.67
CA GLY A 745 15.57 -25.87 -38.05
C GLY A 745 16.01 -26.80 -36.93
N TYR A 746 17.32 -26.90 -36.68
CA TYR A 746 17.86 -27.60 -35.51
C TYR A 746 17.59 -26.83 -34.21
N THR A 747 17.25 -27.55 -33.14
CA THR A 747 17.09 -26.97 -31.80
C THR A 747 18.30 -27.30 -30.93
N TYR A 748 18.96 -26.28 -30.37
CA TYR A 748 20.17 -26.43 -29.55
C TYR A 748 19.85 -26.34 -28.06
N ILE A 749 20.30 -27.32 -27.29
CA ILE A 749 20.11 -27.37 -25.83
C ILE A 749 21.43 -27.06 -25.14
N LEU A 750 21.50 -25.92 -24.44
CA LEU A 750 22.67 -25.51 -23.66
C LEU A 750 22.48 -25.84 -22.16
N PRO A 751 23.30 -26.72 -21.56
CA PRO A 751 23.21 -27.03 -20.14
C PRO A 751 23.47 -25.81 -19.24
N LYS A 752 22.57 -25.59 -18.28
CA LYS A 752 22.60 -24.41 -17.40
C LYS A 752 23.86 -24.32 -16.53
N ASN A 753 24.40 -25.45 -16.07
CA ASN A 753 25.63 -25.50 -15.29
C ASN A 753 26.84 -25.00 -16.11
N VAL A 754 26.92 -25.38 -17.39
CA VAL A 754 27.99 -24.98 -18.30
C VAL A 754 27.89 -23.49 -18.63
N LEU A 755 26.69 -22.99 -18.94
CA LEU A 755 26.44 -21.56 -19.14
C LEU A 755 26.80 -20.73 -17.90
N LYS A 756 26.39 -21.18 -16.70
CA LYS A 756 26.74 -20.51 -15.44
C LYS A 756 28.24 -20.41 -15.27
N LYS A 757 28.98 -21.51 -15.53
CA LYS A 757 30.43 -21.52 -15.38
C LYS A 757 31.09 -20.58 -16.40
N PHE A 758 30.61 -20.57 -17.65
CA PHE A 758 31.08 -19.69 -18.71
C PHE A 758 30.90 -18.20 -18.36
N ILE A 759 29.74 -17.81 -17.82
CA ILE A 759 29.50 -16.43 -17.35
C ILE A 759 30.39 -16.09 -16.15
N CYS A 760 30.61 -17.01 -15.21
CA CYS A 760 31.45 -16.73 -14.04
C CYS A 760 32.94 -16.54 -14.35
N ILE A 761 33.43 -17.07 -15.48
CA ILE A 761 34.83 -16.92 -15.91
C ILE A 761 35.01 -15.80 -16.94
N SER A 762 33.95 -15.07 -17.28
CA SER A 762 34.02 -14.00 -18.27
C SER A 762 34.49 -12.66 -17.68
N ASP A 763 34.62 -11.63 -18.52
CA ASP A 763 34.96 -10.27 -18.13
C ASP A 763 33.84 -9.31 -18.55
N LEU A 764 33.72 -8.18 -17.85
CA LEU A 764 32.69 -7.18 -18.11
C LEU A 764 32.96 -6.33 -19.36
N ARG A 765 34.20 -6.31 -19.85
CA ARG A 765 34.62 -5.44 -20.96
C ARG A 765 35.29 -6.20 -22.09
N ALA A 766 36.13 -7.18 -21.80
CA ALA A 766 36.76 -8.02 -22.81
C ALA A 766 35.85 -9.19 -23.18
N GLN A 767 35.63 -9.40 -24.49
CA GLN A 767 34.87 -10.54 -24.96
C GLN A 767 35.64 -11.84 -24.75
N ILE A 768 34.95 -12.87 -24.31
CA ILE A 768 35.49 -14.22 -24.11
C ILE A 768 34.61 -15.20 -24.89
N ALA A 769 35.24 -16.15 -25.57
CA ALA A 769 34.60 -17.12 -26.44
C ALA A 769 34.99 -18.57 -26.11
N GLY A 770 34.16 -19.51 -26.54
CA GLY A 770 34.43 -20.94 -26.47
C GLY A 770 33.77 -21.69 -27.62
N TYR A 771 34.38 -22.79 -28.05
CA TYR A 771 33.81 -23.66 -29.09
C TYR A 771 32.79 -24.63 -28.49
N LEU A 772 31.68 -24.84 -29.19
CA LEU A 772 30.58 -25.70 -28.78
C LEU A 772 30.74 -27.08 -29.41
N TYR A 773 30.68 -28.12 -28.59
CA TYR A 773 30.66 -29.51 -29.05
C TYR A 773 29.51 -30.26 -28.40
N GLY A 774 28.92 -31.18 -29.15
CA GLY A 774 27.76 -31.91 -28.68
C GLY A 774 27.38 -33.08 -29.58
N THR A 775 26.22 -33.66 -29.31
CA THR A 775 25.66 -34.78 -30.07
C THR A 775 24.14 -34.65 -30.11
N SER A 776 23.51 -35.18 -31.15
CA SER A 776 22.07 -35.41 -31.12
C SER A 776 21.72 -36.57 -30.17
N PRO A 777 20.59 -36.49 -29.46
CA PRO A 777 20.10 -37.63 -28.68
C PRO A 777 19.62 -38.74 -29.63
N PRO A 778 19.64 -40.02 -29.19
CA PRO A 778 19.36 -41.18 -30.07
C PRO A 778 17.94 -41.19 -30.66
N ASP A 779 17.00 -40.53 -29.99
CA ASP A 779 15.58 -40.46 -30.28
C ASP A 779 15.21 -39.28 -31.19
N ASN A 780 16.05 -38.24 -31.31
CA ASN A 780 15.72 -37.06 -32.11
C ASN A 780 16.95 -36.40 -32.78
N PRO A 781 17.16 -36.61 -34.09
CA PRO A 781 18.30 -36.02 -34.81
C PRO A 781 18.17 -34.51 -35.04
N GLN A 782 16.97 -33.91 -34.91
CA GLN A 782 16.76 -32.47 -35.07
C GLN A 782 17.15 -31.67 -33.81
N VAL A 783 17.41 -32.35 -32.70
CA VAL A 783 17.89 -31.75 -31.46
C VAL A 783 19.40 -31.92 -31.37
N LYS A 784 20.10 -30.86 -30.94
CA LYS A 784 21.55 -30.82 -30.73
C LYS A 784 21.84 -30.49 -29.27
N GLU A 785 22.29 -31.47 -28.50
CA GLU A 785 22.65 -31.25 -27.10
C GLU A 785 24.11 -30.82 -26.98
N ILE A 786 24.34 -29.60 -26.51
CA ILE A 786 25.69 -29.11 -26.24
C ILE A 786 26.21 -29.83 -24.99
N ARG A 787 27.28 -30.62 -25.13
CA ARG A 787 27.86 -31.40 -24.03
C ARG A 787 29.00 -30.65 -23.35
N CYS A 788 29.77 -29.87 -24.10
CA CYS A 788 30.88 -29.10 -23.54
C CYS A 788 31.15 -27.80 -24.31
N ILE A 789 31.82 -26.87 -23.61
CA ILE A 789 32.41 -25.66 -24.19
C ILE A 789 33.92 -25.79 -24.06
N VAL A 790 34.64 -25.71 -25.17
CA VAL A 790 36.10 -25.79 -25.20
C VAL A 790 36.69 -24.38 -25.22
N MET A 791 37.46 -24.07 -24.18
CA MET A 791 38.20 -22.81 -24.08
C MET A 791 39.56 -22.96 -24.74
N VAL A 792 39.82 -22.15 -25.78
CA VAL A 792 41.11 -22.08 -26.46
C VAL A 792 41.91 -20.86 -25.99
N PRO A 793 43.25 -20.84 -26.16
CA PRO A 793 44.04 -19.64 -25.93
C PRO A 793 43.49 -18.48 -26.76
N GLN A 794 43.11 -17.37 -26.13
CA GLN A 794 42.40 -16.29 -26.78
C GLN A 794 42.69 -14.96 -26.11
N TRP A 795 42.45 -13.86 -26.84
CA TRP A 795 42.40 -12.52 -26.25
C TRP A 795 41.27 -11.71 -26.86
N GLY A 796 40.59 -10.95 -26.02
CA GLY A 796 39.40 -10.18 -26.39
C GLY A 796 39.62 -8.68 -26.31
N THR A 797 38.99 -7.96 -27.23
CA THR A 797 38.73 -6.52 -27.11
C THR A 797 37.30 -6.29 -26.62
N HIS A 798 36.83 -5.04 -26.59
CA HIS A 798 35.42 -4.77 -26.29
C HIS A 798 34.47 -5.07 -27.46
N GLN A 799 35.01 -5.29 -28.65
CA GLN A 799 34.28 -5.43 -29.91
C GLN A 799 34.44 -6.84 -30.51
N THR A 800 35.65 -7.38 -30.45
CA THR A 800 36.04 -8.66 -31.05
C THR A 800 36.68 -9.59 -30.04
N VAL A 801 36.69 -10.88 -30.38
CA VAL A 801 37.58 -11.89 -29.79
C VAL A 801 38.51 -12.43 -30.86
N HIS A 802 39.78 -12.65 -30.50
CA HIS A 802 40.78 -13.23 -31.38
C HIS A 802 41.07 -14.67 -30.94
N LEU A 803 40.79 -15.60 -31.85
CA LEU A 803 40.95 -17.05 -31.67
C LEU A 803 42.09 -17.57 -32.57
N PRO A 804 42.77 -18.66 -32.18
CA PRO A 804 43.75 -19.33 -33.01
C PRO A 804 43.07 -20.00 -34.22
N ASN A 805 43.79 -20.10 -35.34
CA ASN A 805 43.25 -20.71 -36.56
C ASN A 805 43.03 -22.23 -36.42
N GLN A 806 43.76 -22.89 -35.51
CA GLN A 806 43.67 -24.34 -35.32
C GLN A 806 42.51 -24.68 -34.37
N LEU A 807 41.60 -25.54 -34.82
CA LEU A 807 40.53 -26.08 -33.99
C LEU A 807 41.08 -27.02 -32.91
N PRO A 808 40.40 -27.12 -31.75
CA PRO A 808 40.83 -28.01 -30.68
C PRO A 808 40.71 -29.48 -31.10
N SER A 809 41.74 -30.27 -30.83
CA SER A 809 41.74 -31.72 -31.01
C SER A 809 42.00 -32.40 -29.68
N HIS A 810 41.13 -33.32 -29.28
CA HIS A 810 41.22 -34.06 -28.03
C HIS A 810 40.48 -35.39 -28.14
N GLU A 811 40.89 -36.41 -27.38
CA GLU A 811 40.27 -37.74 -27.38
C GLU A 811 38.77 -37.70 -27.08
N TYR A 812 38.37 -37.00 -26.01
CA TYR A 812 36.96 -36.76 -25.65
C TYR A 812 36.11 -36.03 -26.71
N LEU A 813 36.72 -35.35 -27.68
CA LEU A 813 35.97 -34.66 -28.73
C LEU A 813 35.68 -35.55 -29.95
N LYS A 814 36.31 -36.74 -30.05
CA LYS A 814 36.16 -37.61 -31.23
C LYS A 814 34.73 -38.13 -31.44
N GLU A 815 33.98 -38.31 -30.35
CA GLU A 815 32.60 -38.78 -30.38
C GLU A 815 31.58 -37.63 -30.52
N MET A 816 32.04 -36.38 -30.57
CA MET A 816 31.18 -35.19 -30.60
C MET A 816 31.34 -34.44 -31.92
N GLU A 817 30.25 -33.84 -32.39
CA GLU A 817 30.27 -32.95 -33.55
C GLU A 817 30.46 -31.49 -33.11
N PRO A 818 31.15 -30.65 -33.92
CA PRO A 818 31.22 -29.23 -33.68
C PRO A 818 29.85 -28.57 -33.94
N LEU A 819 29.34 -27.84 -32.95
CA LEU A 819 28.04 -27.13 -33.02
C LEU A 819 28.20 -25.62 -33.15
N GLY A 820 29.42 -25.12 -33.30
CA GLY A 820 29.74 -23.70 -33.49
C GLY A 820 30.48 -23.10 -32.30
N TRP A 821 30.16 -21.86 -31.92
CA TRP A 821 30.86 -21.14 -30.86
C TRP A 821 29.95 -20.18 -30.08
N ILE A 822 30.35 -19.88 -28.86
CA ILE A 822 29.68 -18.96 -27.94
C ILE A 822 30.64 -17.85 -27.53
N HIS A 823 30.18 -16.60 -27.43
CA HIS A 823 30.99 -15.52 -26.88
C HIS A 823 30.19 -14.49 -26.08
N THR A 824 30.87 -13.77 -25.19
CA THR A 824 30.30 -12.66 -24.45
C THR A 824 30.32 -11.36 -25.24
N GLN A 825 29.32 -10.50 -25.06
CA GLN A 825 29.25 -9.17 -25.64
C GLN A 825 28.83 -8.13 -24.59
N PRO A 826 29.49 -6.95 -24.52
CA PRO A 826 29.13 -5.94 -23.54
C PRO A 826 27.82 -5.20 -23.87
N ASN A 827 27.47 -5.12 -25.16
CA ASN A 827 26.28 -4.42 -25.66
C ASN A 827 25.29 -5.40 -26.29
N GLU A 828 24.01 -5.12 -26.16
CA GLU A 828 22.96 -5.88 -26.83
C GLU A 828 22.79 -5.41 -28.26
N SER A 829 22.84 -6.35 -29.20
CA SER A 829 22.46 -6.13 -30.59
C SER A 829 21.41 -7.18 -30.97
N PRO A 830 20.29 -6.80 -31.61
CA PRO A 830 19.28 -7.75 -32.09
C PRO A 830 19.78 -8.59 -33.27
N GLN A 831 20.95 -8.25 -33.83
CA GLN A 831 21.56 -8.93 -34.97
C GLN A 831 23.00 -9.31 -34.62
N LEU A 832 23.50 -10.38 -35.26
CA LEU A 832 24.91 -10.75 -35.20
C LEU A 832 25.78 -9.59 -35.70
N SER A 833 26.89 -9.32 -35.01
CA SER A 833 27.77 -8.23 -35.44
C SER A 833 28.48 -8.61 -36.75
N PRO A 834 28.90 -7.63 -37.57
CA PRO A 834 29.71 -7.90 -38.77
C PRO A 834 30.97 -8.71 -38.45
N GLN A 835 31.52 -8.52 -37.24
CA GLN A 835 32.70 -9.23 -36.77
C GLN A 835 32.41 -10.70 -36.46
N ASP A 836 31.24 -11.00 -35.89
CA ASP A 836 30.83 -12.39 -35.61
C ASP A 836 30.61 -13.16 -36.91
N VAL A 837 29.92 -12.55 -37.88
CA VAL A 837 29.67 -13.15 -39.20
C VAL A 837 30.98 -13.39 -39.94
N THR A 838 31.90 -12.42 -39.92
CA THR A 838 33.21 -12.54 -40.56
C THR A 838 34.06 -13.64 -39.93
N THR A 839 34.09 -13.70 -38.59
CA THR A 839 34.85 -14.70 -37.84
C THR A 839 34.28 -16.10 -38.07
N HIS A 840 32.96 -16.24 -38.03
CA HIS A 840 32.28 -17.51 -38.29
C HIS A 840 32.51 -18.00 -39.72
N ALA A 841 32.35 -17.12 -40.72
CA ALA A 841 32.61 -17.46 -42.13
C ALA A 841 34.07 -17.89 -42.35
N LYS A 842 35.03 -17.21 -41.71
CA LYS A 842 36.45 -17.57 -41.77
C LYS A 842 36.72 -18.96 -41.17
N ILE A 843 36.16 -19.25 -40.00
CA ILE A 843 36.32 -20.56 -39.35
C ILE A 843 35.74 -21.68 -40.23
N MET A 844 34.56 -21.47 -40.83
CA MET A 844 33.96 -22.46 -41.74
C MET A 844 34.77 -22.66 -43.02
N ALA A 845 35.31 -21.58 -43.59
CA ALA A 845 36.15 -21.67 -44.80
C ALA A 845 37.45 -22.45 -44.54
N ASP A 846 38.05 -22.23 -43.37
CA ASP A 846 39.31 -22.89 -42.99
C ASP A 846 39.10 -24.33 -42.50
N ASN A 847 37.88 -24.71 -42.11
CA ASN A 847 37.57 -26.01 -41.49
C ASN A 847 36.35 -26.69 -42.11
N PRO A 848 36.55 -27.59 -43.10
CA PRO A 848 35.46 -28.33 -43.75
C PRO A 848 34.63 -29.24 -42.83
N SER A 849 35.11 -29.48 -41.60
CA SER A 849 34.39 -30.26 -40.58
C SER A 849 33.16 -29.52 -40.00
N TRP A 850 33.08 -28.20 -40.20
CA TRP A 850 31.95 -27.39 -39.75
C TRP A 850 30.84 -27.40 -40.80
N ASP A 851 29.69 -27.92 -40.41
CA ASP A 851 28.49 -27.95 -41.24
C ASP A 851 27.71 -26.64 -41.07
N GLY A 852 27.60 -25.87 -42.16
CA GLY A 852 26.95 -24.54 -42.16
C GLY A 852 25.47 -24.55 -41.75
N GLU A 853 24.79 -25.70 -41.80
CA GLU A 853 23.41 -25.82 -41.31
C GLU A 853 23.33 -26.18 -39.81
N LYS A 854 24.41 -26.75 -39.24
CA LYS A 854 24.46 -27.24 -37.85
C LYS A 854 25.34 -26.41 -36.91
N THR A 855 26.19 -25.53 -37.42
CA THR A 855 27.04 -24.68 -36.59
C THR A 855 26.40 -23.33 -36.34
N ILE A 856 26.34 -22.91 -35.08
CA ILE A 856 25.69 -21.65 -34.66
C ILE A 856 26.64 -20.71 -33.92
N ILE A 857 26.22 -19.46 -33.79
CA ILE A 857 26.84 -18.46 -32.92
C ILE A 857 25.89 -18.18 -31.77
N ILE A 858 26.33 -18.38 -30.53
CA ILE A 858 25.59 -17.97 -29.34
C ILE A 858 26.23 -16.69 -28.78
N THR A 859 25.48 -15.60 -28.75
CA THR A 859 25.93 -14.33 -28.14
C THR A 859 25.36 -14.19 -26.73
N CYS A 860 26.22 -13.91 -25.75
CA CYS A 860 25.84 -13.79 -24.33
C CYS A 860 26.12 -12.37 -23.81
N ARG A 861 25.09 -11.66 -23.37
CA ARG A 861 25.24 -10.35 -22.73
C ARG A 861 25.39 -10.45 -21.22
#